data_AF-A0A026VYX4-F1
#
_entry.id   AF-A0A026VYX4-F1
#
_cell.length_a   1.000
_cell.length_b   1.000
_cell.length_c   1.000
_cell.angle_alpha   90.00
_cell.angle_beta   90.00
_cell.angle_gamma   90.00
#
_symmetry.space_group_name_H-M   'P 1'
#
loop_
_entity.id
_entity.type
_entity.pdbx_description
1 polymer ?
#
loop_
_entity_poly.entity_id
_entity_poly.type
_entity_poly.pdbx_seq_one_letter_code
_entity_poly.pdbx_strand_id
1 'polypeptide(L)'
;MGAMFRSEEMALCQLFIQPEAAYLSVSELGETGTVQFRDLNGNVNYFQRKFVNEVRRCDELERKLRYIETEVRKDGVPIPDNLTELPRAPNPRAIIDLEAHLEKTENDILELSQNAVNLKSNYLELTELQRVLEKTKVFFTEEEVNDSITKALINEEPQNPALTVRGRLEFVGGVINRERVPAFERMLWRISRGNVFLRQSELDKPFEDPATGNQIYKTVFVAFFQGEQLKARIKKVCAGFHASLYPCPTSPTERQDMLKGVQTRLQDLNLVLNQTQDHRQRVLHNVARELPNWSIMVRKMKAIYHTMNLFNMDVSKKCLIGECWVPIADLGTVQNCLTEGSRLCGSSIPSFLNVIHTDENPPTFNRTNRFTKGFQNLIDAYGVASYREANPALYTIITFPFLFGVMFGDAGHGLIMLLFALIMVLREKKFLAEKSDDEIWNLFFGGRYIILLMGLFSIYSGFIYNDAFAKSLNIFGSSWRAKFTYNDTLYNKTLELYCHADAGHYLQTPYPLGMDPVWSLALNKIVFQNSFKMKLSIIFGVAHMIFGVCMNIINIVNFKRYSVLFLEFFPQLLFLMLLFLYLAALMFIKWVLYDASTSDEAYQPRCAPSVLITFINMMMFNKEQANIPTNCSEYMFEGQGILQTVFLYLALACIPVMLFGKPLYITYKGKNKSPGKSYSNGSASQDIELQTQETQMQTQTASTSNDAMANQHSHEGDGFGELMINQTIHTIEYVLSTVSHTASYLRLWALSLAHSQLSEVLWNRLLRMGLGADHEEYYKSALLFIFFAAWAFFTIVILVLMEGLSAFLHTLRLHWVEFMTKFYEGVGYPFQPFYFKSILDAEDAEE
;
A
#
# COMPACT_ATOMS: atom_id res chain seq x y z
N MET A 1 -21.51 18.21 15.31
CA MET A 1 -21.57 17.91 13.85
C MET A 1 -20.50 18.64 13.02
N GLY A 2 -19.45 19.23 13.62
CA GLY A 2 -18.38 19.94 12.88
C GLY A 2 -17.05 19.17 12.70
N ALA A 3 -16.95 17.93 13.19
CA ALA A 3 -15.69 17.21 13.37
C ALA A 3 -14.98 16.73 12.08
N MET A 4 -15.64 16.82 10.92
CA MET A 4 -14.97 16.52 9.64
C MET A 4 -14.36 17.76 9.01
N PHE A 5 -14.95 18.93 9.25
CA PHE A 5 -14.51 20.18 8.63
C PHE A 5 -13.15 20.63 9.20
N ARG A 6 -12.89 20.32 10.47
CA ARG A 6 -11.64 20.62 11.18
C ARG A 6 -11.33 19.48 12.15
N SER A 7 -10.08 19.42 12.57
CA SER A 7 -9.67 18.53 13.65
C SER A 7 -10.45 18.78 14.94
N GLU A 8 -10.62 17.74 15.73
CA GLU A 8 -11.26 17.84 17.04
C GLU A 8 -10.42 18.66 18.02
N GLU A 9 -11.10 19.24 19.01
CA GLU A 9 -10.41 19.93 20.09
C GLU A 9 -9.79 18.89 21.05
N MET A 10 -8.50 19.05 21.34
CA MET A 10 -7.68 18.13 22.13
C MET A 10 -7.32 18.82 23.42
N ALA A 11 -7.38 18.07 24.52
CA ALA A 11 -6.90 18.48 25.81
C ALA A 11 -5.71 17.60 26.20
N LEU A 12 -4.62 18.23 26.64
CA LEU A 12 -3.55 17.53 27.32
C LEU A 12 -4.05 17.22 28.74
N CYS A 13 -4.09 15.95 29.08
CA CYS A 13 -4.55 15.50 30.39
C CYS A 13 -3.44 14.77 31.13
N GLN A 14 -3.36 15.01 32.42
CA GLN A 14 -2.48 14.31 33.34
C GLN A 14 -3.31 13.34 34.19
N LEU A 15 -2.91 12.09 34.15
CA LEU A 15 -3.51 10.96 34.82
C LEU A 15 -2.71 10.64 36.07
N PHE A 16 -3.36 10.63 37.23
CA PHE A 16 -2.78 10.15 38.48
C PHE A 16 -3.38 8.79 38.81
N ILE A 17 -2.57 7.74 38.64
CA ILE A 17 -3.02 6.35 38.78
C ILE A 17 -2.20 5.65 39.85
N GLN A 18 -2.86 4.87 40.70
CA GLN A 18 -2.17 4.02 41.66
C GLN A 18 -1.50 2.84 40.98
N PRO A 19 -0.30 2.40 41.40
CA PRO A 19 0.39 1.26 40.79
C PRO A 19 -0.45 -0.03 40.74
N GLU A 20 -1.26 -0.29 41.77
CA GLU A 20 -2.12 -1.49 41.84
C GLU A 20 -3.30 -1.41 40.85
N ALA A 21 -3.86 -0.23 40.64
CA ALA A 21 -4.97 0.02 39.71
C ALA A 21 -4.51 0.33 38.29
N ALA A 22 -3.21 0.52 38.06
CA ALA A 22 -2.66 0.95 36.78
C ALA A 22 -2.96 -0.04 35.66
N TYR A 23 -2.75 -1.33 35.90
CA TYR A 23 -2.98 -2.36 34.89
C TYR A 23 -4.44 -2.40 34.42
N LEU A 24 -5.41 -2.44 35.36
CA LEU A 24 -6.83 -2.47 35.01
C LEU A 24 -7.31 -1.15 34.38
N SER A 25 -6.81 -0.01 34.88
CA SER A 25 -7.17 1.29 34.31
C SER A 25 -6.67 1.44 32.88
N VAL A 26 -5.43 1.03 32.60
CA VAL A 26 -4.87 1.06 31.24
C VAL A 26 -5.57 0.04 30.33
N SER A 27 -5.99 -1.11 30.86
CA SER A 27 -6.82 -2.06 30.12
C SER A 27 -8.15 -1.44 29.67
N GLU A 28 -8.92 -0.82 30.56
CA GLU A 28 -10.19 -0.18 30.19
C GLU A 28 -9.98 1.01 29.22
N LEU A 29 -8.88 1.76 29.39
CA LEU A 29 -8.49 2.80 28.43
C LEU A 29 -8.14 2.23 27.05
N GLY A 30 -7.48 1.06 27.00
CA GLY A 30 -7.15 0.35 25.77
C GLY A 30 -8.36 -0.27 25.05
N GLU A 31 -9.40 -0.67 25.78
CA GLU A 31 -10.66 -1.15 25.20
C GLU A 31 -11.51 -0.01 24.63
N THR A 32 -11.42 1.20 25.20
CA THR A 32 -12.15 2.36 24.69
C THR A 32 -11.43 3.08 23.55
N GLY A 33 -10.09 3.09 23.54
CA GLY A 33 -9.32 3.63 22.41
C GLY A 33 -9.41 5.14 22.24
N THR A 34 -9.46 5.91 23.33
CA THR A 34 -9.71 7.37 23.31
C THR A 34 -8.51 8.23 23.68
N VAL A 35 -7.40 7.62 24.12
CA VAL A 35 -6.25 8.33 24.69
C VAL A 35 -4.98 8.02 23.89
N GLN A 36 -4.19 9.05 23.59
CA GLN A 36 -2.84 8.88 23.07
C GLN A 36 -1.84 9.28 24.16
N PHE A 37 -1.01 8.33 24.60
CA PHE A 37 -0.04 8.59 25.66
C PHE A 37 1.21 9.28 25.14
N ARG A 38 1.75 10.20 25.94
CA ARG A 38 3.03 10.87 25.72
C ARG A 38 4.13 10.13 26.47
N ASP A 39 5.30 10.00 25.85
CA ASP A 39 6.47 9.48 26.54
C ASP A 39 7.04 10.54 27.48
N LEU A 40 6.82 10.37 28.78
CA LEU A 40 7.41 11.22 29.82
C LEU A 40 8.89 10.88 30.07
N ASN A 41 9.34 9.70 29.63
CA ASN A 41 10.65 9.13 29.92
C ASN A 41 11.57 9.14 28.69
N GLY A 42 11.48 10.17 27.84
CA GLY A 42 12.27 10.27 26.60
C GLY A 42 13.79 10.26 26.81
N ASN A 43 14.26 10.74 27.96
CA ASN A 43 15.69 10.78 28.32
C ASN A 43 16.22 9.47 28.92
N VAL A 44 15.35 8.47 29.15
CA VAL A 44 15.70 7.21 29.81
C VAL A 44 15.71 6.08 28.80
N ASN A 45 16.84 5.39 28.69
CA ASN A 45 17.00 4.22 27.83
C ASN A 45 15.98 3.13 28.19
N TYR A 46 15.52 2.39 27.17
CA TYR A 46 14.47 1.37 27.31
C TYR A 46 14.75 0.39 28.46
N PHE A 47 15.99 -0.10 28.62
CA PHE A 47 16.39 -1.06 29.66
C PHE A 47 16.33 -0.53 31.09
N GLN A 48 16.42 0.78 31.28
CA GLN A 48 16.41 1.40 32.61
C GLN A 48 14.98 1.66 33.11
N ARG A 49 13.99 1.48 32.23
CA ARG A 49 12.59 1.69 32.59
C ARG A 49 12.08 0.54 33.47
N LYS A 50 11.07 0.82 34.29
CA LYS A 50 10.66 -0.06 35.39
C LYS A 50 10.03 -1.37 34.92
N PHE A 51 9.19 -1.33 33.88
CA PHE A 51 8.36 -2.46 33.45
C PHE A 51 8.99 -3.34 32.35
N VAL A 52 10.32 -3.25 32.17
CA VAL A 52 11.04 -3.96 31.09
C VAL A 52 11.03 -5.47 31.30
N ASN A 53 11.11 -5.92 32.55
CA ASN A 53 11.11 -7.35 32.85
C ASN A 53 9.76 -7.99 32.48
N GLU A 54 8.65 -7.28 32.73
CA GLU A 54 7.31 -7.71 32.34
C GLU A 54 7.14 -7.74 30.82
N VAL A 55 7.63 -6.72 30.10
CA VAL A 55 7.60 -6.73 28.62
C VAL A 55 8.43 -7.90 28.07
N ARG A 56 9.63 -8.14 28.61
CA ARG A 56 10.47 -9.26 28.18
C ARG A 56 9.81 -10.62 28.44
N ARG A 57 9.05 -10.74 29.53
CA ARG A 57 8.26 -11.94 29.83
C ARG A 57 7.14 -12.14 28.81
N CYS A 58 6.44 -11.08 28.41
CA CYS A 58 5.47 -11.14 27.30
C CYS A 58 6.13 -11.56 25.99
N ASP A 59 7.29 -11.00 25.65
CA ASP A 59 8.02 -11.34 24.42
C ASP A 59 8.44 -12.81 24.40
N GLU A 60 8.80 -13.38 25.56
CA GLU A 60 9.10 -14.81 25.67
C GLU A 60 7.85 -15.66 25.43
N LEU A 61 6.71 -15.30 26.01
CA LEU A 61 5.43 -15.97 25.79
C LEU A 61 5.01 -15.89 24.31
N GLU A 62 5.20 -14.75 23.68
CA GLU A 62 4.93 -14.55 22.25
C GLU A 62 5.84 -15.45 21.39
N ARG A 63 7.13 -15.56 21.73
CA ARG A 63 8.06 -16.49 21.07
C ARG A 63 7.59 -17.95 21.19
N LYS A 64 7.12 -18.37 22.37
CA LYS A 64 6.57 -19.72 22.61
C LYS A 64 5.32 -19.95 21.76
N LEU A 65 4.42 -18.96 21.71
CA LEU A 65 3.21 -19.02 20.87
C LEU A 65 3.54 -19.12 19.37
N ARG A 66 4.49 -18.33 18.86
CA ARG A 66 4.94 -18.42 17.46
C ARG A 66 5.51 -19.80 17.15
N TYR A 67 6.28 -20.39 18.06
CA TYR A 67 6.78 -21.76 17.90
C TYR A 67 5.61 -22.77 17.77
N ILE A 68 4.64 -22.70 18.68
CA ILE A 68 3.46 -23.56 18.64
C ILE A 68 2.68 -23.36 17.32
N GLU A 69 2.49 -22.11 16.88
CA GLU A 69 1.81 -21.81 15.63
C GLU A 69 2.55 -22.40 14.42
N THR A 70 3.88 -22.29 14.37
CA THR A 70 4.66 -22.90 13.28
C THR A 70 4.51 -24.42 13.24
N GLU A 71 4.42 -25.09 14.38
CA GLU A 71 4.17 -26.54 14.45
C GLU A 71 2.74 -26.91 14.02
N VAL A 72 1.73 -26.11 14.40
CA VAL A 72 0.34 -26.29 13.95
C VAL A 72 0.23 -26.10 12.42
N ARG A 73 0.92 -25.09 11.87
CA ARG A 73 0.94 -24.79 10.43
C ARG A 73 1.65 -25.89 9.63
N LYS A 74 2.74 -26.47 10.16
CA LYS A 74 3.45 -27.62 9.54
C LYS A 74 2.53 -28.82 9.34
N ASP A 75 1.63 -29.08 10.28
CA ASP A 75 0.69 -30.21 10.24
C ASP A 75 -0.60 -29.91 9.46
N GLY A 76 -0.75 -28.69 8.90
CA GLY A 76 -1.88 -28.32 8.05
C GLY A 76 -3.22 -28.23 8.77
N VAL A 77 -3.22 -28.04 10.10
CA VAL A 77 -4.44 -27.89 10.89
C VAL A 77 -5.00 -26.48 10.71
N PRO A 78 -6.26 -26.31 10.26
CA PRO A 78 -6.86 -24.99 10.11
C PRO A 78 -7.10 -24.37 11.50
N ILE A 79 -6.52 -23.20 11.74
CA ILE A 79 -6.77 -22.40 12.94
C ILE A 79 -8.17 -21.78 12.78
N PRO A 80 -9.12 -22.00 13.69
CA PRO A 80 -10.44 -21.39 13.58
C PRO A 80 -10.38 -19.89 13.90
N ASP A 81 -10.57 -19.03 12.90
CA ASP A 81 -10.59 -17.56 13.07
C ASP A 81 -11.87 -17.01 13.75
N ASN A 82 -12.73 -17.89 14.27
CA ASN A 82 -14.04 -17.52 14.82
C ASN A 82 -13.95 -16.96 16.25
N LEU A 83 -13.36 -15.78 16.40
CA LEU A 83 -13.51 -14.95 17.59
C LEU A 83 -14.75 -14.08 17.45
N THR A 84 -15.90 -14.61 17.91
CA THR A 84 -17.16 -13.86 17.97
C THR A 84 -17.11 -12.72 18.99
N GLU A 85 -16.22 -12.81 19.99
CA GLU A 85 -15.94 -11.76 20.97
C GLU A 85 -14.43 -11.71 21.26
N LEU A 86 -13.84 -10.50 21.19
CA LEU A 86 -12.46 -10.27 21.62
C LEU A 86 -12.37 -10.50 23.14
N PRO A 87 -11.51 -11.42 23.63
CA PRO A 87 -11.38 -11.64 25.06
C PRO A 87 -10.89 -10.37 25.76
N ARG A 88 -11.48 -10.04 26.92
CA ARG A 88 -10.99 -8.95 27.78
C ARG A 88 -9.55 -9.23 28.21
N ALA A 89 -8.78 -8.17 28.46
CA ALA A 89 -7.42 -8.34 28.98
C ALA A 89 -7.46 -9.16 30.29
N PRO A 90 -6.57 -10.17 30.43
CA PRO A 90 -6.58 -11.03 31.60
C PRO A 90 -6.12 -10.27 32.84
N ASN A 91 -6.61 -10.68 34.01
CA ASN A 91 -6.08 -10.17 35.27
C ASN A 91 -4.60 -10.54 35.44
N PRO A 92 -3.80 -9.72 36.14
CA PRO A 92 -2.36 -9.95 36.26
C PRO A 92 -1.98 -11.29 36.92
N ARG A 93 -2.89 -11.88 37.70
CA ARG A 93 -2.69 -13.22 38.28
C ARG A 93 -2.88 -14.36 37.27
N ALA A 94 -3.81 -14.21 36.34
CA ALA A 94 -4.10 -15.23 35.32
C ALA A 94 -2.94 -15.41 34.32
N ILE A 95 -2.00 -14.46 34.27
CA ILE A 95 -0.80 -14.53 33.45
C ILE A 95 0.12 -15.66 33.91
N ILE A 96 0.23 -15.88 35.22
CA ILE A 96 1.09 -16.94 35.77
C ILE A 96 0.51 -18.31 35.41
N ASP A 97 -0.81 -18.45 35.51
CA ASP A 97 -1.51 -19.68 35.13
C ASP A 97 -1.39 -19.93 33.61
N LEU A 98 -1.52 -18.87 32.81
CA LEU A 98 -1.36 -18.95 31.35
C LEU A 98 0.08 -19.30 30.95
N GLU A 99 1.09 -18.71 31.59
CA GLU A 99 2.50 -19.03 31.36
C GLU A 99 2.78 -20.50 31.70
N ALA A 100 2.34 -20.98 32.87
CA ALA A 100 2.51 -22.37 33.25
C ALA A 100 1.83 -23.32 32.27
N HIS A 101 0.66 -22.94 31.73
CA HIS A 101 -0.05 -23.72 30.72
C HIS A 101 0.67 -23.73 29.37
N LEU A 102 1.17 -22.57 28.91
CA LEU A 102 1.91 -22.43 27.66
C LEU A 102 3.25 -23.18 27.71
N GLU A 103 3.98 -23.08 28.82
CA GLU A 103 5.24 -23.81 29.01
C GLU A 103 5.03 -25.32 29.02
N LYS A 104 3.98 -25.80 29.70
CA LYS A 104 3.63 -27.21 29.68
C LYS A 104 3.30 -27.68 28.26
N THR A 105 2.50 -26.91 27.54
CA THR A 105 2.08 -27.24 26.17
C THR A 105 3.26 -27.23 25.20
N GLU A 106 4.17 -26.26 25.32
CA GLU A 106 5.41 -26.19 24.54
C GLU A 106 6.29 -27.41 24.81
N ASN A 107 6.51 -27.76 26.09
CA ASN A 107 7.29 -28.93 26.46
C ASN A 107 6.67 -30.23 25.94
N ASP A 108 5.35 -30.40 26.06
CA ASP A 108 4.63 -31.56 25.55
C ASP A 108 4.81 -31.67 24.02
N ILE A 109 4.70 -30.56 23.28
CA ILE A 109 4.90 -30.54 21.81
C ILE A 109 6.36 -30.84 21.44
N LEU A 110 7.32 -30.27 22.18
CA LEU A 110 8.75 -30.47 21.94
C LEU A 110 9.15 -31.93 22.18
N GLU A 111 8.67 -32.53 23.27
CA GLU A 111 8.87 -33.96 23.56
C GLU A 111 8.25 -34.84 22.48
N LEU A 112 7.02 -34.56 22.06
CA LEU A 112 6.36 -35.28 20.97
C LEU A 112 7.12 -35.15 19.64
N SER A 113 7.64 -33.96 19.34
CA SER A 113 8.43 -33.70 18.14
C SER A 113 9.75 -34.48 18.17
N GLN A 114 10.48 -34.43 19.29
CA GLN A 114 11.73 -35.17 19.46
C GLN A 114 11.52 -36.68 19.38
N ASN A 115 10.46 -37.20 20.01
CA ASN A 115 10.09 -38.61 19.95
C ASN A 115 9.70 -39.03 18.52
N ALA A 116 8.97 -38.19 17.80
CA ALA A 116 8.62 -38.44 16.40
C ALA A 116 9.84 -38.46 15.49
N VAL A 117 10.80 -37.54 15.66
CA VAL A 117 12.06 -37.52 14.90
C VAL A 117 12.87 -38.80 15.17
N ASN A 118 12.99 -39.21 16.44
CA ASN A 118 13.69 -40.44 16.81
C ASN A 118 13.02 -41.69 16.19
N LEU A 119 11.69 -41.78 16.24
CA LEU A 119 10.94 -42.88 15.61
C LEU A 119 11.08 -42.89 14.09
N LYS A 120 11.00 -41.73 13.44
CA LYS A 120 11.21 -41.59 11.99
C LYS A 120 12.64 -41.97 11.59
N SER A 121 13.64 -41.61 12.38
CA SER A 121 15.04 -42.02 12.15
C SER A 121 15.19 -43.54 12.23
N ASN A 122 14.67 -44.16 13.28
CA ASN A 122 14.70 -45.62 13.44
C ASN A 122 13.94 -46.34 12.30
N TYR A 123 12.79 -45.79 11.89
CA TYR A 123 12.02 -46.30 10.77
C TYR A 123 12.80 -46.18 9.45
N LEU A 124 13.48 -45.04 9.22
CA LEU A 124 14.33 -44.82 8.05
C LEU A 124 15.47 -45.84 8.00
N GLU A 125 16.19 -46.05 9.10
CA GLU A 125 17.29 -47.02 9.17
C GLU A 125 16.84 -48.45 8.87
N LEU A 126 15.69 -48.87 9.39
CA LEU A 126 15.15 -50.20 9.12
C LEU A 126 14.62 -50.35 7.69
N THR A 127 14.06 -49.28 7.12
CA THR A 127 13.61 -49.27 5.73
C THR A 127 14.80 -49.31 4.77
N GLU A 128 15.87 -48.57 5.09
CA GLU A 128 17.14 -48.66 4.37
C GLU A 128 17.69 -50.08 4.41
N LEU A 129 17.77 -50.70 5.60
CA LEU A 129 18.20 -52.09 5.77
C LEU A 129 17.34 -53.06 4.95
N GLN A 130 16.01 -52.93 5.00
CA GLN A 130 15.10 -53.76 4.20
C GLN A 130 15.44 -53.66 2.71
N ARG A 131 15.60 -52.43 2.19
CA ARG A 131 15.90 -52.23 0.78
C ARG A 131 17.26 -52.78 0.39
N VAL A 132 18.27 -52.61 1.25
CA VAL A 132 19.59 -53.22 1.04
C VAL A 132 19.43 -54.72 0.89
N LEU A 133 18.69 -55.39 1.77
CA LEU A 133 18.51 -56.85 1.72
C LEU A 133 17.75 -57.32 0.47
N GLU A 134 16.67 -56.62 0.08
CA GLU A 134 15.89 -56.93 -1.13
C GLU A 134 16.73 -56.82 -2.40
N LYS A 135 17.47 -55.71 -2.56
CA LYS A 135 18.27 -55.46 -3.76
C LYS A 135 19.54 -56.31 -3.78
N THR A 136 20.14 -56.56 -2.63
CA THR A 136 21.30 -57.47 -2.50
C THR A 136 20.97 -58.88 -2.96
N LYS A 137 19.74 -59.37 -2.74
CA LYS A 137 19.29 -60.66 -3.28
C LYS A 137 19.42 -60.72 -4.81
N VAL A 138 18.99 -59.66 -5.50
CA VAL A 138 19.07 -59.58 -6.97
C VAL A 138 20.52 -59.60 -7.44
N PHE A 139 21.40 -58.83 -6.79
CA PHE A 139 22.82 -58.78 -7.16
C PHE A 139 23.54 -60.13 -7.03
N PHE A 140 23.25 -60.91 -5.97
CA PHE A 140 23.84 -62.23 -5.81
C PHE A 140 23.28 -63.26 -6.80
N THR A 141 21.99 -63.19 -7.14
CA THR A 141 21.39 -64.09 -8.13
C THR A 141 21.93 -63.83 -9.54
N GLU A 142 22.16 -62.57 -9.92
CA GLU A 142 22.80 -62.22 -11.19
C GLU A 142 24.27 -62.67 -11.27
N GLU A 143 25.00 -62.66 -10.15
CA GLU A 143 26.36 -63.21 -10.08
C GLU A 143 26.40 -64.72 -10.21
N GLU A 144 25.50 -65.48 -9.57
CA GLU A 144 25.44 -66.95 -9.75
C GLU A 144 25.13 -67.37 -11.19
N VAL A 145 24.32 -66.57 -11.91
CA VAL A 145 24.02 -66.77 -13.33
C VAL A 145 25.22 -66.41 -14.22
N ASN A 146 25.93 -65.32 -13.93
CA ASN A 146 27.13 -64.96 -14.70
C ASN A 146 28.30 -65.91 -14.44
N ASP A 147 28.51 -66.34 -13.19
CA ASP A 147 29.60 -67.23 -12.79
C ASP A 147 29.42 -68.65 -13.36
N SER A 148 28.17 -69.10 -13.56
CA SER A 148 27.84 -70.35 -14.27
C SER A 148 28.05 -70.23 -15.79
N ILE A 149 27.77 -69.08 -16.41
CA ILE A 149 28.05 -68.82 -17.83
C ILE A 149 29.56 -68.69 -18.09
N THR A 150 30.33 -68.03 -17.22
CA THR A 150 31.80 -67.97 -17.35
C THR A 150 32.49 -69.29 -17.05
N LYS A 151 31.97 -70.11 -16.12
CA LYS A 151 32.47 -71.48 -15.92
C LYS A 151 32.17 -72.42 -17.09
N ALA A 152 31.09 -72.18 -17.84
CA ALA A 152 30.77 -72.95 -19.04
C ALA A 152 31.66 -72.61 -20.26
N LEU A 153 32.34 -71.46 -20.26
CA LEU A 153 33.14 -70.96 -21.40
C LEU A 153 34.66 -71.15 -21.24
N ILE A 154 35.15 -71.61 -20.08
CA ILE A 154 36.57 -71.90 -19.85
C ILE A 154 36.74 -73.41 -19.65
N ASN A 155 36.85 -74.14 -20.75
CA ASN A 155 37.28 -75.53 -20.79
C ASN A 155 38.75 -75.57 -21.24
N GLU A 156 39.70 -75.64 -20.31
CA GLU A 156 41.01 -76.27 -20.54
C GLU A 156 41.50 -76.99 -19.26
N GLU A 157 41.54 -78.32 -19.40
CA GLU A 157 42.23 -79.42 -18.69
C GLU A 157 42.53 -79.40 -17.17
N PRO A 158 42.30 -80.55 -16.46
CA PRO A 158 42.54 -80.69 -15.03
C PRO A 158 43.92 -81.31 -14.73
N GLN A 159 44.93 -80.51 -14.39
CA GLN A 159 46.12 -81.01 -13.71
C GLN A 159 46.66 -80.00 -12.68
N ASN A 160 46.14 -80.09 -11.44
CA ASN A 160 46.86 -79.97 -10.16
C ASN A 160 45.88 -79.65 -9.01
N PRO A 161 45.64 -80.58 -8.05
CA PRO A 161 44.73 -80.36 -6.93
C PRO A 161 45.41 -79.70 -5.73
N ALA A 162 46.24 -78.67 -5.94
CA ALA A 162 47.02 -78.04 -4.87
C ALA A 162 46.90 -76.51 -4.74
N LEU A 163 46.02 -75.84 -5.50
CA LEU A 163 45.90 -74.37 -5.48
C LEU A 163 44.47 -73.81 -5.46
N THR A 164 43.44 -74.62 -5.19
CA THR A 164 42.04 -74.17 -5.15
C THR A 164 41.59 -73.74 -3.74
N VAL A 165 42.32 -72.82 -3.12
CA VAL A 165 41.70 -71.85 -2.20
C VAL A 165 41.70 -70.51 -2.92
N ARG A 166 40.90 -70.40 -3.99
CA ARG A 166 40.52 -69.07 -4.53
C ARG A 166 39.73 -68.38 -3.43
N GLY A 167 40.30 -67.33 -2.87
CA GLY A 167 39.80 -66.62 -1.70
C GLY A 167 38.34 -66.19 -1.88
N ARG A 168 37.54 -66.43 -0.84
CA ARG A 168 36.15 -65.99 -0.74
C ARG A 168 36.11 -64.46 -0.81
N LEU A 169 35.38 -63.90 -1.78
CA LEU A 169 35.17 -62.45 -1.88
C LEU A 169 34.39 -61.99 -0.64
N GLU A 170 34.90 -60.97 0.04
CA GLU A 170 34.15 -60.25 1.06
C GLU A 170 33.38 -59.12 0.39
N PHE A 171 32.23 -58.76 0.96
CA PHE A 171 31.43 -57.66 0.44
C PHE A 171 30.94 -56.75 1.56
N VAL A 172 30.66 -55.50 1.19
CA VAL A 172 30.09 -54.49 2.08
C VAL A 172 28.90 -53.85 1.35
N GLY A 173 27.73 -53.92 1.97
CA GLY A 173 26.51 -53.28 1.49
C GLY A 173 26.18 -52.02 2.30
N GLY A 174 25.70 -50.98 1.61
CA GLY A 174 25.31 -49.74 2.25
C GLY A 174 24.42 -48.88 1.37
N VAL A 175 24.01 -47.75 1.93
CA VAL A 175 23.17 -46.75 1.27
C VAL A 175 23.91 -45.41 1.22
N ILE A 176 23.79 -44.69 0.12
CA ILE A 176 24.41 -43.38 -0.08
C ILE A 176 23.45 -42.43 -0.81
N ASN A 177 23.60 -41.11 -0.58
CA ASN A 177 22.82 -40.11 -1.33
C ASN A 177 23.22 -40.09 -2.81
N ARG A 178 22.23 -40.00 -3.69
CA ARG A 178 22.41 -40.09 -5.16
C ARG A 178 23.44 -39.11 -5.71
N GLU A 179 23.47 -37.88 -5.19
CA GLU A 179 24.39 -36.83 -5.64
C GLU A 179 25.87 -37.16 -5.44
N ARG A 180 26.19 -37.94 -4.39
CA ARG A 180 27.58 -38.23 -4.00
C ARG A 180 28.12 -39.50 -4.67
N VAL A 181 27.28 -40.26 -5.38
CA VAL A 181 27.64 -41.54 -6.01
C VAL A 181 28.82 -41.43 -6.99
N PRO A 182 28.86 -40.46 -7.93
CA PRO A 182 29.97 -40.41 -8.91
C PRO A 182 31.32 -40.02 -8.28
N ALA A 183 31.30 -39.30 -7.16
CA ALA A 183 32.50 -38.99 -6.40
C ALA A 183 32.98 -40.21 -5.59
N PHE A 184 32.03 -40.94 -5.00
CA PHE A 184 32.28 -42.16 -4.24
C PHE A 184 32.91 -43.25 -5.11
N GLU A 185 32.36 -43.51 -6.29
CA GLU A 185 32.89 -44.49 -7.25
C GLU A 185 34.34 -44.16 -7.67
N ARG A 186 34.59 -42.90 -8.05
CA ARG A 186 35.94 -42.44 -8.43
C ARG A 186 36.95 -42.61 -7.29
N MET A 187 36.54 -42.37 -6.04
CA MET A 187 37.42 -42.53 -4.88
C MET A 187 37.71 -44.01 -4.57
N LEU A 188 36.70 -44.87 -4.63
CA LEU A 188 36.84 -46.33 -4.52
C LEU A 188 37.79 -46.87 -5.58
N TRP A 189 37.62 -46.45 -6.84
CA TRP A 189 38.48 -46.86 -7.96
C TRP A 189 39.95 -46.44 -7.76
N ARG A 190 40.19 -45.20 -7.30
CA ARG A 190 41.55 -44.68 -7.04
C ARG A 190 42.27 -45.42 -5.92
N ILE A 191 41.56 -45.78 -4.84
CA ILE A 191 42.16 -46.45 -3.68
C ILE A 191 42.45 -47.92 -3.96
N SER A 192 41.57 -48.59 -4.72
CA SER A 192 41.69 -50.02 -5.03
C SER A 192 42.46 -50.33 -6.32
N ARG A 193 42.82 -49.31 -7.11
CA ARG A 193 43.41 -49.48 -8.44
C ARG A 193 42.59 -50.40 -9.36
N GLY A 194 41.26 -50.38 -9.21
CA GLY A 194 40.33 -51.23 -9.98
C GLY A 194 40.04 -52.61 -9.36
N ASN A 195 40.56 -52.93 -8.17
CA ASN A 195 40.34 -54.22 -7.50
C ASN A 195 39.04 -54.30 -6.67
N VAL A 196 38.13 -53.34 -6.81
CA VAL A 196 36.82 -53.33 -6.14
C VAL A 196 35.72 -53.28 -7.18
N PHE A 197 34.81 -54.25 -7.13
CA PHE A 197 33.62 -54.26 -7.97
C PHE A 197 32.46 -53.60 -7.21
N LEU A 198 32.00 -52.45 -7.70
CA LEU A 198 30.85 -51.74 -7.15
C LEU A 198 29.60 -52.08 -7.97
N ARG A 199 28.57 -52.58 -7.31
CA ARG A 199 27.21 -52.70 -7.85
C ARG A 199 26.32 -51.68 -7.17
N GLN A 200 25.46 -51.02 -7.93
CA GLN A 200 24.53 -50.03 -7.41
C GLN A 200 23.13 -50.25 -7.97
N SER A 201 22.12 -50.04 -7.13
CA SER A 201 20.71 -49.98 -7.52
C SER A 201 20.15 -48.68 -6.99
N GLU A 202 19.53 -47.92 -7.86
CA GLU A 202 18.76 -46.75 -7.46
C GLU A 202 17.49 -47.20 -6.70
N LEU A 203 17.05 -46.39 -5.74
CA LEU A 203 15.73 -46.52 -5.14
C LEU A 203 14.74 -45.63 -5.90
N ASP A 204 13.61 -46.21 -6.30
CA ASP A 204 12.54 -45.50 -7.00
C ASP A 204 11.70 -44.60 -6.07
N LYS A 205 11.65 -44.94 -4.77
CA LYS A 205 10.92 -44.18 -3.76
C LYS A 205 11.87 -43.25 -3.00
N PRO A 206 11.61 -41.93 -2.94
CA PRO A 206 12.38 -41.02 -2.10
C PRO A 206 12.10 -41.32 -0.61
N PHE A 207 13.12 -41.12 0.22
CA PHE A 207 12.97 -41.12 1.66
C PHE A 207 12.69 -39.71 2.15
N GLU A 208 11.90 -39.57 3.21
CA GLU A 208 11.74 -38.29 3.89
C GLU A 208 12.82 -38.15 4.97
N ASP A 209 13.48 -37.00 4.99
CA ASP A 209 14.41 -36.66 6.06
C ASP A 209 13.64 -36.47 7.39
N PRO A 210 14.04 -37.15 8.49
CA PRO A 210 13.30 -37.10 9.75
C PRO A 210 13.14 -35.70 10.35
N ALA A 211 14.09 -34.79 10.09
CA ALA A 211 14.11 -33.45 10.66
C ALA A 211 13.55 -32.37 9.73
N THR A 212 13.81 -32.47 8.41
CA THR A 212 13.44 -31.43 7.45
C THR A 212 12.21 -31.76 6.60
N GLY A 213 11.79 -33.03 6.55
CA GLY A 213 10.71 -33.49 5.67
C GLY A 213 11.06 -33.46 4.18
N ASN A 214 12.31 -33.15 3.83
CA ASN A 214 12.75 -33.10 2.44
C ASN A 214 12.87 -34.50 1.83
N GLN A 215 12.54 -34.61 0.56
CA GLN A 215 12.68 -35.85 -0.21
C GLN A 215 14.14 -36.10 -0.59
N ILE A 216 14.75 -37.12 -0.01
CA ILE A 216 16.12 -37.56 -0.29
C ILE A 216 16.09 -38.81 -1.16
N TYR A 217 16.73 -38.70 -2.33
CA TYR A 217 16.99 -39.85 -3.19
C TYR A 217 18.29 -40.53 -2.78
N LYS A 218 18.17 -41.79 -2.35
CA LYS A 218 19.29 -42.64 -1.98
C LYS A 218 19.48 -43.77 -2.99
N THR A 219 20.69 -44.29 -3.05
CA THR A 219 21.07 -45.46 -3.86
C THR A 219 21.67 -46.53 -2.96
N VAL A 220 21.31 -47.78 -3.20
CA VAL A 220 21.94 -48.94 -2.54
C VAL A 220 23.18 -49.31 -3.32
N PHE A 221 24.28 -49.57 -2.63
CA PHE A 221 25.48 -50.11 -3.23
C PHE A 221 25.98 -51.36 -2.51
N VAL A 222 26.64 -52.23 -3.26
CA VAL A 222 27.37 -53.39 -2.76
C VAL A 222 28.76 -53.37 -3.37
N ALA A 223 29.79 -53.30 -2.54
CA ALA A 223 31.18 -53.32 -2.96
C ALA A 223 31.81 -54.68 -2.63
N PHE A 224 32.28 -55.39 -3.65
CA PHE A 224 33.01 -56.66 -3.52
C PHE A 224 34.51 -56.41 -3.54
N PHE A 225 35.24 -57.03 -2.62
CA PHE A 225 36.69 -56.90 -2.51
C PHE A 225 37.34 -58.15 -1.92
N GLN A 226 38.66 -58.25 -2.09
CA GLN A 226 39.48 -59.31 -1.53
C GLN A 226 40.51 -58.72 -0.56
N GLY A 227 40.50 -59.20 0.69
CA GLY A 227 41.50 -58.85 1.71
C GLY A 227 41.03 -57.85 2.77
N GLU A 228 41.51 -58.05 4.01
CA GLU A 228 41.08 -57.33 5.20
C GLU A 228 41.56 -55.86 5.26
N GLN A 229 42.76 -55.58 4.73
CA GLN A 229 43.28 -54.20 4.67
C GLN A 229 42.43 -53.29 3.76
N LEU A 230 41.86 -53.85 2.68
CA LEU A 230 40.99 -53.11 1.77
C LEU A 230 39.63 -52.83 2.43
N LYS A 231 39.10 -53.79 3.21
CA LYS A 231 37.88 -53.62 4.03
C LYS A 231 37.98 -52.39 4.94
N ALA A 232 39.08 -52.27 5.68
CA ALA A 232 39.28 -51.16 6.61
C ALA A 232 39.37 -49.81 5.88
N ARG A 233 39.99 -49.76 4.70
CA ARG A 233 40.05 -48.55 3.86
C ARG A 233 38.68 -48.19 3.29
N ILE A 234 37.93 -49.16 2.77
CA ILE A 234 36.57 -48.94 2.24
C ILE A 234 35.64 -48.42 3.34
N LYS A 235 35.66 -49.01 4.54
CA LYS A 235 34.87 -48.51 5.68
C LYS A 235 35.19 -47.03 6.00
N LYS A 236 36.46 -46.62 5.93
CA LYS A 236 36.85 -45.22 6.13
C LYS A 236 36.32 -44.30 5.02
N VAL A 237 36.32 -44.76 3.77
CA VAL A 237 35.75 -44.02 2.63
C VAL A 237 34.24 -43.87 2.80
N CYS A 238 33.54 -44.95 3.15
CA CYS A 238 32.10 -44.93 3.43
C CYS A 238 31.75 -43.96 4.57
N ALA A 239 32.54 -43.96 5.65
CA ALA A 239 32.37 -42.99 6.74
C ALA A 239 32.58 -41.53 6.26
N GLY A 240 33.61 -41.29 5.44
CA GLY A 240 33.88 -39.94 4.90
C GLY A 240 32.77 -39.39 4.00
N PHE A 241 32.10 -40.24 3.22
CA PHE A 241 30.97 -39.83 2.37
C PHE A 241 29.61 -39.84 3.08
N HIS A 242 29.57 -40.22 4.37
CA HIS A 242 28.34 -40.39 5.16
C HIS A 242 27.43 -41.49 4.60
N ALA A 243 28.01 -42.62 4.18
CA ALA A 243 27.26 -43.79 3.75
C ALA A 243 26.91 -44.69 4.95
N SER A 244 25.63 -45.04 5.09
CA SER A 244 25.13 -45.97 6.11
C SER A 244 25.51 -47.40 5.74
N LEU A 245 26.26 -48.07 6.60
CA LEU A 245 26.74 -49.43 6.40
C LEU A 245 25.86 -50.42 7.16
N TYR A 246 25.32 -51.42 6.45
CA TYR A 246 24.44 -52.43 7.04
C TYR A 246 25.07 -53.83 7.03
N PRO A 247 24.95 -54.60 8.13
CA PRO A 247 25.43 -55.97 8.16
C PRO A 247 24.55 -56.85 7.25
N CYS A 248 25.14 -57.48 6.25
CA CYS A 248 24.43 -58.39 5.35
C CYS A 248 25.03 -59.80 5.45
N PRO A 249 24.25 -60.80 5.92
CA PRO A 249 24.68 -62.19 5.97
C PRO A 249 25.04 -62.76 4.60
N THR A 250 26.03 -63.65 4.58
CA THR A 250 26.48 -64.36 3.37
C THR A 250 25.51 -65.47 2.97
N SER A 251 24.80 -66.08 3.92
CA SER A 251 23.84 -67.15 3.67
C SER A 251 22.49 -66.61 3.15
N PRO A 252 21.91 -67.22 2.09
CA PRO A 252 20.60 -66.81 1.57
C PRO A 252 19.46 -67.11 2.55
N THR A 253 19.58 -68.14 3.39
CA THR A 253 18.55 -68.49 4.39
C THR A 253 18.52 -67.48 5.53
N GLU A 254 19.68 -67.17 6.12
CA GLU A 254 19.80 -66.15 7.18
C GLU A 254 19.37 -64.76 6.71
N ARG A 255 19.62 -64.42 5.43
CA ARG A 255 19.15 -63.16 4.84
C ARG A 255 17.63 -63.09 4.76
N GLN A 256 16.97 -64.21 4.41
CA GLN A 256 15.50 -64.27 4.37
C GLN A 256 14.91 -64.17 5.78
N ASP A 257 15.53 -64.80 6.77
CA ASP A 257 15.08 -64.72 8.16
C ASP A 257 15.25 -63.31 8.74
N MET A 258 16.38 -62.65 8.43
CA MET A 258 16.60 -61.25 8.82
C MET A 258 15.62 -60.30 8.11
N LEU A 259 15.32 -60.53 6.83
CA LEU A 259 14.33 -59.73 6.09
C LEU A 259 12.93 -59.88 6.69
N LYS A 260 12.51 -61.11 7.03
CA LYS A 260 11.23 -61.34 7.73
C LYS A 260 11.21 -60.63 9.09
N GLY A 261 12.30 -60.72 9.86
CA GLY A 261 12.41 -60.04 11.16
C GLY A 261 12.36 -58.51 11.07
N VAL A 262 13.02 -57.92 10.07
CA VAL A 262 12.97 -56.47 9.80
C VAL A 262 11.56 -56.06 9.37
N GLN A 263 10.89 -56.85 8.54
CA GLN A 263 9.52 -56.56 8.10
C GLN A 263 8.53 -56.55 9.26
N THR A 264 8.61 -57.51 10.20
CA THR A 264 7.77 -57.50 11.41
C THR A 264 8.04 -56.25 12.25
N ARG A 265 9.30 -55.90 12.52
CA ARG A 265 9.65 -54.68 13.29
C ARG A 265 9.18 -53.40 12.62
N LEU A 266 9.24 -53.35 11.30
CA LEU A 266 8.79 -52.19 10.52
C LEU A 266 7.26 -52.04 10.59
N GLN A 267 6.52 -53.15 10.60
CA GLN A 267 5.07 -53.14 10.84
C GLN A 267 4.73 -52.64 12.26
N ASP A 268 5.45 -53.13 13.28
CA ASP A 268 5.26 -52.69 14.66
C ASP A 268 5.57 -51.19 14.82
N LEU A 269 6.68 -50.71 14.26
CA LEU A 269 7.04 -49.30 14.28
C LEU A 269 6.06 -48.42 13.51
N ASN A 270 5.53 -48.89 12.39
CA ASN A 270 4.51 -48.16 11.64
C ASN A 270 3.23 -48.00 12.46
N LEU A 271 2.82 -49.04 13.20
CA LEU A 271 1.69 -48.94 14.12
C LEU A 271 1.94 -47.90 15.21
N VAL A 272 3.11 -47.92 15.84
CA VAL A 272 3.50 -46.92 16.86
C VAL A 272 3.54 -45.52 16.25
N LEU A 273 4.11 -45.36 15.05
CA LEU A 273 4.23 -44.08 14.35
C LEU A 273 2.86 -43.47 14.07
N ASN A 274 1.91 -44.27 13.58
CA ASN A 274 0.53 -43.83 13.37
C ASN A 274 -0.14 -43.43 14.69
N GLN A 275 0.02 -44.21 15.76
CA GLN A 275 -0.53 -43.86 17.07
C GLN A 275 0.06 -42.56 17.66
N THR A 276 1.37 -42.34 17.51
CA THR A 276 2.02 -41.09 17.92
C THR A 276 1.57 -39.92 17.07
N GLN A 277 1.38 -40.11 15.76
CA GLN A 277 0.88 -39.07 14.87
C GLN A 277 -0.57 -38.70 15.22
N ASP A 278 -1.43 -39.68 15.47
CA ASP A 278 -2.82 -39.46 15.91
C ASP A 278 -2.89 -38.77 17.27
N HIS A 279 -1.97 -39.10 18.19
CA HIS A 279 -1.87 -38.41 19.47
C HIS A 279 -1.43 -36.96 19.28
N ARG A 280 -0.39 -36.72 18.47
CA ARG A 280 0.10 -35.38 18.16
C ARG A 280 -0.98 -34.52 17.49
N GLN A 281 -1.69 -35.05 16.49
CA GLN A 281 -2.77 -34.34 15.82
C GLN A 281 -3.91 -33.96 16.77
N ARG A 282 -4.27 -34.83 17.73
CA ARG A 282 -5.28 -34.51 18.76
C ARG A 282 -4.83 -33.39 19.68
N VAL A 283 -3.58 -33.42 20.14
CA VAL A 283 -3.00 -32.33 20.97
C VAL A 283 -3.01 -31.03 20.18
N LEU A 284 -2.52 -31.04 18.94
CA LEU A 284 -2.48 -29.87 18.07
C LEU A 284 -3.88 -29.33 17.75
N HIS A 285 -4.90 -30.17 17.56
CA HIS A 285 -6.28 -29.72 17.37
C HIS A 285 -6.86 -29.02 18.60
N ASN A 286 -6.56 -29.51 19.81
CA ASN A 286 -6.99 -28.86 21.04
C ASN A 286 -6.30 -27.50 21.20
N VAL A 287 -4.99 -27.46 20.95
CA VAL A 287 -4.19 -26.23 21.03
C VAL A 287 -4.62 -25.21 19.97
N ALA A 288 -4.88 -25.64 18.72
CA ALA A 288 -5.30 -24.76 17.63
C ALA A 288 -6.61 -24.02 17.92
N ARG A 289 -7.49 -24.56 18.77
CA ARG A 289 -8.74 -23.88 19.18
C ARG A 289 -8.52 -22.76 20.19
N GLU A 290 -7.49 -22.86 21.02
CA GLU A 290 -7.21 -21.90 22.10
C GLU A 290 -6.08 -20.92 21.75
N LEU A 291 -5.23 -21.28 20.78
CA LEU A 291 -4.13 -20.48 20.28
C LEU A 291 -4.49 -19.02 19.96
N PRO A 292 -5.57 -18.70 19.21
CA PRO A 292 -5.90 -17.30 18.90
C PRO A 292 -6.28 -16.52 20.16
N ASN A 293 -6.93 -17.15 21.14
CA ASN A 293 -7.22 -16.51 22.43
C ASN A 293 -5.94 -16.17 23.18
N TRP A 294 -5.00 -17.12 23.28
CA TRP A 294 -3.74 -16.91 23.98
C TRP A 294 -2.88 -15.83 23.30
N SER A 295 -2.81 -15.83 21.97
CA SER A 295 -2.12 -14.81 21.19
C SER A 295 -2.66 -13.41 21.50
N ILE A 296 -3.98 -13.24 21.41
CA ILE A 296 -4.62 -11.94 21.70
C ILE A 296 -4.39 -11.51 23.14
N MET A 297 -4.48 -12.42 24.11
CA MET A 297 -4.24 -12.11 25.53
C MET A 297 -2.81 -11.63 25.78
N VAL A 298 -1.80 -12.34 25.26
CA VAL A 298 -0.39 -11.97 25.41
C VAL A 298 -0.09 -10.65 24.72
N ARG A 299 -0.64 -10.43 23.52
CA ARG A 299 -0.47 -9.19 22.75
C ARG A 299 -1.11 -7.98 23.46
N LYS A 300 -2.34 -8.10 23.96
CA LYS A 300 -2.98 -7.06 24.79
C LYS A 300 -2.15 -6.75 26.04
N MET A 301 -1.64 -7.78 26.71
CA MET A 301 -0.80 -7.60 27.91
C MET A 301 0.50 -6.86 27.60
N LYS A 302 1.20 -7.24 26.53
CA LYS A 302 2.42 -6.57 26.07
C LYS A 302 2.18 -5.09 25.80
N ALA A 303 1.09 -4.77 25.11
CA ALA A 303 0.68 -3.39 24.84
C ALA A 303 0.45 -2.59 26.13
N ILE A 304 -0.25 -3.16 27.12
CA ILE A 304 -0.48 -2.52 28.44
C ILE A 304 0.85 -2.21 29.14
N TYR A 305 1.77 -3.19 29.23
CA TYR A 305 3.06 -2.97 29.90
C TYR A 305 3.95 -1.98 29.15
N HIS A 306 3.92 -2.00 27.82
CA HIS A 306 4.62 -1.02 27.01
C HIS A 306 4.09 0.40 27.28
N THR A 307 2.76 0.58 27.36
CA THR A 307 2.13 1.85 27.70
C THR A 307 2.45 2.29 29.12
N MET A 308 2.44 1.38 30.10
CA MET A 308 2.86 1.69 31.48
C MET A 308 4.33 2.12 31.56
N ASN A 309 5.15 1.74 30.58
CA ASN A 309 6.55 2.13 30.48
C ASN A 309 6.75 3.61 30.08
N LEU A 310 5.72 4.23 29.51
CA LEU A 310 5.68 5.66 29.16
C LEU A 310 5.38 6.55 30.38
N PHE A 311 4.87 5.97 31.47
CA PHE A 311 4.51 6.72 32.67
C PHE A 311 5.72 7.04 33.54
N ASN A 312 5.68 8.22 34.15
CA ASN A 312 6.66 8.59 35.15
C ASN A 312 6.17 8.17 36.55
N MET A 313 7.10 7.85 37.44
CA MET A 313 6.79 7.56 38.83
C MET A 313 6.96 8.83 39.65
N ASP A 314 5.97 9.15 40.49
CA ASP A 314 6.04 10.32 41.36
C ASP A 314 7.21 10.18 42.38
N VAL A 315 7.72 11.32 42.86
CA VAL A 315 8.79 11.42 43.87
C VAL A 315 8.42 10.65 45.15
N SER A 316 7.12 10.60 45.48
CA SER A 316 6.59 9.84 46.61
C SER A 316 6.52 8.32 46.38
N LYS A 317 6.75 7.84 45.16
CA LYS A 317 6.59 6.45 44.68
C LYS A 317 5.20 5.83 44.87
N LYS A 318 4.19 6.62 45.27
CA LYS A 318 2.83 6.13 45.54
C LYS A 318 1.91 6.18 44.33
N CYS A 319 2.24 6.97 43.31
CA CYS A 319 1.43 7.17 42.12
C CYS A 319 2.29 7.11 40.84
N LEU A 320 1.67 6.63 39.76
CA LEU A 320 2.15 6.77 38.39
C LEU A 320 1.46 7.99 37.77
N ILE A 321 2.25 8.79 37.06
CA ILE A 321 1.83 9.97 36.33
C ILE A 321 1.93 9.63 34.85
N GLY A 322 0.80 9.67 34.16
CA GLY A 322 0.74 9.55 32.70
C GLY A 322 0.23 10.85 32.11
N GLU A 323 0.81 11.29 31.00
CA GLU A 323 0.24 12.37 30.21
C GLU A 323 -0.34 11.81 28.93
N CYS A 324 -1.54 12.26 28.56
CA CYS A 324 -2.20 11.82 27.35
C CYS A 324 -2.96 12.96 26.67
N TRP A 325 -3.02 12.87 25.35
CA TRP A 325 -3.94 13.66 24.53
C TRP A 325 -5.29 12.97 24.48
N VAL A 326 -6.35 13.73 24.77
CA VAL A 326 -7.73 13.25 24.75
C VAL A 326 -8.61 14.26 24.02
N PRO A 327 -9.50 13.82 23.12
CA PRO A 327 -10.54 14.69 22.57
C PRO A 327 -11.44 15.23 23.70
N ILE A 328 -11.74 16.54 23.69
CA ILE A 328 -12.56 17.16 24.75
C ILE A 328 -13.93 16.50 24.87
N ALA A 329 -14.48 16.01 23.76
CA ALA A 329 -15.76 15.30 23.72
C ALA A 329 -15.76 13.98 24.51
N ASP A 330 -14.60 13.32 24.65
CA ASP A 330 -14.47 11.98 25.22
C ASP A 330 -13.88 11.99 26.65
N LEU A 331 -13.62 13.17 27.22
CA LEU A 331 -13.11 13.32 28.60
C LEU A 331 -13.95 12.60 29.65
N GLY A 332 -15.29 12.65 29.51
CA GLY A 332 -16.20 11.96 30.43
C GLY A 332 -16.06 10.44 30.36
N THR A 333 -15.80 9.89 29.17
CA THR A 333 -15.57 8.46 28.96
C THR A 333 -14.28 8.01 29.66
N VAL A 334 -13.21 8.78 29.53
CA VAL A 334 -11.92 8.51 30.20
C VAL A 334 -12.08 8.53 31.72
N GLN A 335 -12.79 9.51 32.27
CA GLN A 335 -13.04 9.59 33.72
C GLN A 335 -13.84 8.38 34.24
N ASN A 336 -14.83 7.93 33.47
CA ASN A 336 -15.60 6.72 33.80
C ASN A 336 -14.70 5.48 33.80
N CYS A 337 -13.82 5.32 32.80
CA CYS A 337 -12.88 4.20 32.73
C CYS A 337 -11.92 4.17 33.92
N LEU A 338 -11.40 5.33 34.34
CA LEU A 338 -10.53 5.43 35.52
C LEU A 338 -11.26 5.07 36.82
N THR A 339 -12.52 5.46 36.92
CA THR A 339 -13.37 5.15 38.08
C THR A 339 -13.65 3.64 38.14
N GLU A 340 -13.98 3.03 37.00
CA GLU A 340 -14.20 1.59 36.88
C GLU A 340 -12.93 0.77 37.17
N GLY A 341 -11.78 1.19 36.64
CA GLY A 341 -10.49 0.55 36.92
C GLY A 341 -10.13 0.56 38.41
N SER A 342 -10.38 1.67 39.11
CA SER A 342 -10.18 1.76 40.56
C SER A 342 -11.17 0.88 41.35
N ARG A 343 -12.44 0.83 40.90
CA ARG A 343 -13.49 -0.01 41.49
C ARG A 343 -13.17 -1.49 41.39
N LEU A 344 -12.68 -1.97 40.24
CA LEU A 344 -12.30 -3.37 40.03
C LEU A 344 -11.14 -3.82 40.94
N CYS A 345 -10.22 -2.90 41.26
CA CYS A 345 -9.14 -3.16 42.22
C CYS A 345 -9.59 -3.08 43.69
N GLY A 346 -10.78 -2.55 43.99
CA GLY A 346 -11.24 -2.32 45.36
C GLY A 346 -10.45 -1.23 46.09
N SER A 347 -9.78 -0.32 45.37
CA SER A 347 -9.07 0.80 45.99
C SER A 347 -10.05 1.87 46.46
N SER A 348 -9.74 2.48 47.61
CA SER A 348 -10.53 3.57 48.19
C SER A 348 -10.20 4.94 47.59
N ILE A 349 -9.08 5.07 46.89
CA ILE A 349 -8.64 6.34 46.29
C ILE A 349 -8.97 6.30 44.79
N PRO A 350 -9.84 7.19 44.30
CA PRO A 350 -10.13 7.25 42.87
C PRO A 350 -8.93 7.81 42.11
N SER A 351 -8.58 7.17 41.00
CA SER A 351 -7.69 7.75 39.99
C SER A 351 -8.37 8.99 39.40
N PHE A 352 -7.66 10.11 39.30
CA PHE A 352 -8.23 11.35 38.80
C PHE A 352 -7.45 11.91 37.61
N LEU A 353 -8.17 12.67 36.79
CA LEU A 353 -7.71 13.30 35.56
C LEU A 353 -7.63 14.81 35.80
N ASN A 354 -6.50 15.43 35.47
CA ASN A 354 -6.35 16.88 35.45
C ASN A 354 -6.10 17.38 34.02
N VAL A 355 -6.75 18.48 33.61
CA VAL A 355 -6.53 19.09 32.30
C VAL A 355 -5.44 20.15 32.42
N ILE A 356 -4.39 20.02 31.61
CA ILE A 356 -3.26 20.95 31.57
C ILE A 356 -3.36 21.82 30.31
N HIS A 357 -3.08 23.10 30.46
CA HIS A 357 -2.87 23.99 29.33
C HIS A 357 -1.40 23.95 28.92
N THR A 358 -1.13 23.54 27.68
CA THR A 358 0.20 23.52 27.08
C THR A 358 0.21 24.35 25.81
N ASP A 359 1.38 24.89 25.47
CA ASP A 359 1.63 25.60 24.20
C ASP A 359 2.16 24.65 23.10
N GLU A 360 2.33 23.35 23.40
CA GLU A 360 2.68 22.33 22.40
C GLU A 360 1.54 22.07 21.41
N ASN A 361 1.91 21.77 20.16
CA ASN A 361 0.95 21.41 19.11
C ASN A 361 0.30 20.05 19.42
N PRO A 362 -1.04 19.98 19.56
CA PRO A 362 -1.75 18.72 19.78
C PRO A 362 -1.79 17.84 18.51
N PRO A 363 -2.06 16.53 18.65
CA PRO A 363 -2.28 15.64 17.52
C PRO A 363 -3.57 15.99 16.78
N THR A 364 -3.58 15.73 15.47
CA THR A 364 -4.75 15.95 14.63
C THR A 364 -5.61 14.69 14.58
N PHE A 365 -6.87 14.83 14.99
CA PHE A 365 -7.89 13.77 14.90
C PHE A 365 -9.11 14.25 14.14
N ASN A 366 -9.48 13.48 13.11
CA ASN A 366 -10.70 13.69 12.33
C ASN A 366 -11.58 12.44 12.48
N ARG A 367 -12.80 12.59 13.01
CA ARG A 367 -13.73 11.46 13.11
C ARG A 367 -14.17 11.02 11.72
N THR A 368 -13.77 9.83 11.31
CA THR A 368 -14.14 9.26 10.01
C THR A 368 -15.29 8.27 10.13
N ASN A 369 -16.23 8.34 9.19
CA ASN A 369 -17.24 7.32 8.97
C ASN A 369 -16.72 6.31 7.94
N ARG A 370 -17.42 5.18 7.79
CA ARG A 370 -17.09 4.16 6.78
C ARG A 370 -16.93 4.72 5.36
N PHE A 371 -17.72 5.75 5.04
CA PHE A 371 -17.66 6.45 3.76
C PHE A 371 -16.44 7.40 3.64
N THR A 372 -16.12 8.13 4.70
CA THR A 372 -15.09 9.20 4.64
C THR A 372 -13.69 8.68 4.91
N LYS A 373 -13.54 7.50 5.53
CA LYS A 373 -12.24 6.88 5.84
C LYS A 373 -11.34 6.74 4.60
N GLY A 374 -11.88 6.27 3.47
CA GLY A 374 -11.10 6.11 2.24
C GLY A 374 -10.54 7.42 1.70
N PHE A 375 -11.36 8.49 1.70
CA PHE A 375 -10.92 9.82 1.27
C PHE A 375 -9.94 10.48 2.25
N GLN A 376 -10.11 10.24 3.55
CA GLN A 376 -9.19 10.75 4.57
C GLN A 376 -7.81 10.10 4.43
N ASN A 377 -7.74 8.78 4.29
CA ASN A 377 -6.48 8.07 4.07
C ASN A 377 -5.74 8.57 2.82
N LEU A 378 -6.46 8.92 1.76
CA LEU A 378 -5.88 9.47 0.54
C LEU A 378 -5.19 10.84 0.77
N ILE A 379 -5.69 11.62 1.72
CA ILE A 379 -5.16 12.95 2.04
C ILE A 379 -4.04 12.84 3.05
N ASP A 380 -4.22 12.02 4.08
CA ASP A 380 -3.21 11.77 5.10
C ASP A 380 -1.93 11.16 4.49
N ALA A 381 -2.04 10.48 3.34
CA ALA A 381 -0.90 9.98 2.56
C ALA A 381 -0.04 11.10 1.93
N TYR A 382 -0.58 12.30 1.70
CA TYR A 382 0.20 13.46 1.25
C TYR A 382 0.90 14.15 2.41
N GLY A 383 0.19 14.28 3.53
CA GLY A 383 0.66 14.87 4.77
C GLY A 383 -0.48 14.88 5.78
N VAL A 384 -0.17 15.06 7.06
CA VAL A 384 -1.20 15.16 8.10
C VAL A 384 -1.48 16.62 8.40
N ALA A 385 -2.77 16.95 8.51
CA ALA A 385 -3.22 18.34 8.64
C ALA A 385 -2.69 18.93 9.95
N SER A 386 -2.34 20.22 9.95
CA SER A 386 -2.00 20.94 11.17
C SER A 386 -3.21 21.03 12.11
N TYR A 387 -2.94 21.17 13.40
CA TYR A 387 -4.01 21.22 14.40
C TYR A 387 -5.00 22.37 14.15
N ARG A 388 -6.29 22.05 14.09
CA ARG A 388 -7.43 22.94 13.78
C ARG A 388 -7.39 23.62 12.41
N GLU A 389 -6.64 23.06 11.47
CA GLU A 389 -6.68 23.44 10.06
C GLU A 389 -7.97 22.95 9.38
N ALA A 390 -8.41 23.63 8.32
CA ALA A 390 -9.52 23.18 7.49
C ALA A 390 -9.15 21.90 6.74
N ASN A 391 -9.92 20.83 6.95
CA ASN A 391 -9.65 19.53 6.33
C ASN A 391 -10.02 19.55 4.83
N PRO A 392 -9.08 19.27 3.90
CA PRO A 392 -9.38 19.14 2.49
C PRO A 392 -10.37 18.02 2.17
N ALA A 393 -10.48 17.00 3.03
CA ALA A 393 -11.25 15.78 2.77
C ALA A 393 -12.72 15.98 2.47
N LEU A 394 -13.32 16.99 3.09
CA LEU A 394 -14.73 17.27 2.86
C LEU A 394 -15.00 17.63 1.40
N TYR A 395 -14.09 18.37 0.77
CA TYR A 395 -14.23 18.85 -0.60
C TYR A 395 -13.80 17.79 -1.61
N THR A 396 -12.72 17.07 -1.31
CA THR A 396 -12.22 16.01 -2.19
C THR A 396 -13.26 14.92 -2.41
N ILE A 397 -14.17 14.65 -1.47
CA ILE A 397 -15.28 13.69 -1.66
C ILE A 397 -16.05 13.94 -2.98
N ILE A 398 -16.26 15.20 -3.37
CA ILE A 398 -17.00 15.56 -4.58
C ILE A 398 -16.07 16.00 -5.71
N THR A 399 -15.08 16.85 -5.43
CA THR A 399 -14.21 17.41 -6.48
C THR A 399 -13.33 16.35 -7.11
N PHE A 400 -12.88 15.35 -6.33
CA PHE A 400 -12.01 14.29 -6.83
C PHE A 400 -12.71 13.38 -7.84
N PRO A 401 -13.86 12.76 -7.52
CA PRO A 401 -14.61 11.98 -8.50
C PRO A 401 -15.11 12.80 -9.70
N PHE A 402 -15.41 14.09 -9.51
CA PHE A 402 -15.84 14.96 -10.60
C PHE A 402 -14.72 15.21 -11.63
N LEU A 403 -13.52 15.61 -11.18
CA LEU A 403 -12.37 15.80 -12.08
C LEU A 403 -11.97 14.48 -12.75
N PHE A 404 -12.11 13.37 -12.04
CA PHE A 404 -11.94 12.03 -12.61
C PHE A 404 -12.94 11.76 -13.72
N GLY A 405 -14.23 12.04 -13.51
CA GLY A 405 -15.25 11.89 -14.55
C GLY A 405 -14.98 12.74 -15.79
N VAL A 406 -14.39 13.93 -15.65
CA VAL A 406 -14.01 14.78 -16.79
C VAL A 406 -12.88 14.16 -17.62
N MET A 407 -11.88 13.54 -16.97
CA MET A 407 -10.81 12.79 -17.64
C MET A 407 -11.34 11.49 -18.26
N PHE A 408 -12.12 10.74 -17.49
CA PHE A 408 -12.65 9.43 -17.84
C PHE A 408 -14.13 9.52 -18.23
N GLY A 409 -14.41 10.31 -19.26
CA GLY A 409 -15.77 10.61 -19.71
C GLY A 409 -16.29 9.62 -20.75
N ASP A 410 -16.62 8.40 -20.35
CA ASP A 410 -17.31 7.40 -21.17
C ASP A 410 -18.43 6.74 -20.35
N ALA A 411 -19.67 6.82 -20.83
CA ALA A 411 -20.82 6.29 -20.10
C ALA A 411 -20.79 4.76 -19.98
N GLY A 412 -20.23 4.06 -20.97
CA GLY A 412 -20.11 2.60 -20.99
C GLY A 412 -19.08 2.10 -19.99
N HIS A 413 -17.87 2.67 -20.01
CA HIS A 413 -16.82 2.31 -19.04
C HIS A 413 -17.19 2.72 -17.61
N GLY A 414 -17.82 3.89 -17.44
CA GLY A 414 -18.36 4.34 -16.15
C GLY A 414 -19.37 3.36 -15.55
N LEU A 415 -20.24 2.77 -16.38
CA LEU A 415 -21.20 1.75 -15.96
C LEU A 415 -20.51 0.47 -15.45
N ILE A 416 -19.44 0.02 -16.12
CA ILE A 416 -18.66 -1.15 -15.70
C ILE A 416 -18.02 -0.90 -14.33
N MET A 417 -17.39 0.26 -14.14
CA MET A 417 -16.80 0.65 -12.86
C MET A 417 -17.84 0.76 -11.75
N LEU A 418 -19.01 1.34 -12.04
CA LEU A 418 -20.10 1.46 -11.08
C LEU A 418 -20.62 0.09 -10.65
N LEU A 419 -20.80 -0.84 -11.59
CA LEU A 419 -21.25 -2.20 -11.29
C LEU A 419 -20.23 -2.94 -10.42
N PHE A 420 -18.94 -2.84 -10.74
CA PHE A 420 -17.87 -3.42 -9.94
C PHE A 420 -17.84 -2.85 -8.51
N ALA A 421 -17.93 -1.53 -8.38
CA ALA A 421 -18.00 -0.87 -7.07
C ALA A 421 -19.24 -1.29 -6.26
N LEU A 422 -20.40 -1.40 -6.92
CA LEU A 422 -21.64 -1.80 -6.29
C LEU A 422 -21.58 -3.24 -5.76
N ILE A 423 -20.93 -4.16 -6.48
CA ILE A 423 -20.69 -5.53 -6.00
C ILE A 423 -19.87 -5.52 -4.71
N MET A 424 -18.79 -4.73 -4.63
CA MET A 424 -17.96 -4.62 -3.43
C MET A 424 -18.73 -4.03 -2.24
N VAL A 425 -19.58 -3.02 -2.49
CA VAL A 425 -20.40 -2.40 -1.44
C VAL A 425 -21.50 -3.34 -0.95
N LEU A 426 -22.19 -4.06 -1.83
CA LEU A 426 -23.25 -5.00 -1.43
C LEU A 426 -22.71 -6.22 -0.66
N ARG A 427 -21.49 -6.69 -0.98
CA ARG A 427 -20.86 -7.86 -0.34
C ARG A 427 -19.85 -7.50 0.76
N GLU A 428 -19.92 -6.29 1.31
CA GLU A 428 -18.98 -5.77 2.32
C GLU A 428 -18.77 -6.73 3.50
N LYS A 429 -19.85 -7.28 4.08
CA LYS A 429 -19.74 -8.18 5.24
C LYS A 429 -19.02 -9.49 4.94
N LYS A 430 -19.14 -10.00 3.71
CA LYS A 430 -18.49 -11.25 3.31
C LYS A 430 -16.99 -11.01 3.11
N PHE A 431 -16.63 -9.96 2.37
CA PHE A 431 -15.23 -9.65 2.08
C PHE A 431 -14.46 -9.12 3.30
N LEU A 432 -15.14 -8.48 4.26
CA LEU A 432 -14.49 -8.10 5.52
C LEU A 432 -14.16 -9.32 6.40
N ALA A 433 -14.95 -10.40 6.29
CA ALA A 433 -14.72 -11.65 7.02
C ALA A 433 -13.69 -12.56 6.32
N GLU A 434 -13.61 -12.48 4.99
CA GLU A 434 -12.65 -13.21 4.16
C GLU A 434 -11.42 -12.31 3.94
N LYS A 435 -10.59 -12.14 4.98
CA LYS A 435 -9.36 -11.34 4.92
C LYS A 435 -8.50 -11.92 3.79
N SER A 436 -8.28 -11.13 2.75
CA SER A 436 -7.52 -11.56 1.57
C SER A 436 -6.06 -11.10 1.75
N ASP A 437 -5.11 -12.00 1.48
CA ASP A 437 -3.67 -11.70 1.59
C ASP A 437 -3.17 -10.75 0.48
N ASP A 438 -3.97 -10.56 -0.58
CA ASP A 438 -3.62 -9.68 -1.69
C ASP A 438 -3.73 -8.20 -1.29
N GLU A 439 -2.58 -7.54 -1.12
CA GLU A 439 -2.48 -6.09 -0.84
C GLU A 439 -3.28 -5.22 -1.83
N ILE A 440 -3.25 -5.60 -3.11
CA ILE A 440 -3.96 -4.89 -4.18
C ILE A 440 -5.46 -4.92 -3.92
N TRP A 441 -6.01 -6.09 -3.56
CA TRP A 441 -7.43 -6.23 -3.26
C TRP A 441 -7.83 -5.41 -2.03
N ASN A 442 -6.98 -5.39 -1.00
CA ASN A 442 -7.20 -4.59 0.20
C ASN A 442 -7.22 -3.09 -0.10
N LEU A 443 -6.35 -2.60 -1.00
CA LEU A 443 -6.36 -1.22 -1.47
C LEU A 443 -7.67 -0.88 -2.21
N PHE A 444 -8.10 -1.72 -3.15
CA PHE A 444 -9.36 -1.52 -3.89
C PHE A 444 -10.58 -1.58 -2.97
N PHE A 445 -10.60 -2.50 -2.01
CA PHE A 445 -11.68 -2.64 -1.04
C PHE A 445 -11.76 -1.46 -0.07
N GLY A 446 -10.61 -0.93 0.37
CA GLY A 446 -10.50 0.30 1.15
C GLY A 446 -11.06 1.51 0.41
N GLY A 447 -10.88 1.56 -0.91
CA GLY A 447 -11.36 2.62 -1.81
C GLY A 447 -12.77 2.44 -2.40
N ARG A 448 -13.57 1.46 -1.95
CA ARG A 448 -14.85 1.09 -2.60
C ARG A 448 -15.83 2.25 -2.86
N TYR A 449 -15.95 3.18 -1.91
CA TYR A 449 -16.83 4.34 -2.05
C TYR A 449 -16.28 5.39 -3.02
N ILE A 450 -14.95 5.49 -3.15
CA ILE A 450 -14.29 6.36 -4.12
C ILE A 450 -14.61 5.86 -5.53
N ILE A 451 -14.44 4.57 -5.77
CA ILE A 451 -14.73 3.94 -7.09
C ILE A 451 -16.21 4.07 -7.45
N LEU A 452 -17.11 3.93 -6.48
CA LEU A 452 -18.54 4.13 -6.68
C LEU A 452 -18.85 5.55 -7.18
N LEU A 453 -18.32 6.57 -6.51
CA LEU A 453 -18.52 7.96 -6.93
C LEU A 453 -17.85 8.26 -8.27
N MET A 454 -16.64 7.74 -8.50
CA MET A 454 -15.94 7.88 -9.79
C MET A 454 -16.75 7.29 -10.95
N GLY A 455 -17.35 6.11 -10.77
CA GLY A 455 -18.24 5.51 -11.77
C GLY A 455 -19.48 6.38 -12.04
N LEU A 456 -20.12 6.92 -11.00
CA LEU A 456 -21.30 7.78 -11.14
C LEU A 456 -20.98 9.08 -11.89
N PHE A 457 -19.89 9.77 -11.53
CA PHE A 457 -19.47 11.00 -12.20
C PHE A 457 -18.93 10.75 -13.62
N SER A 458 -18.30 9.59 -13.86
CA SER A 458 -17.89 9.16 -15.20
C SER A 458 -19.11 8.96 -16.12
N ILE A 459 -20.18 8.35 -15.63
CA ILE A 459 -21.45 8.22 -16.37
C ILE A 459 -22.03 9.61 -16.69
N TYR A 460 -22.08 10.50 -15.69
CA TYR A 460 -22.55 11.87 -15.88
C TYR A 460 -21.75 12.61 -16.97
N SER A 461 -20.42 12.62 -16.88
CA SER A 461 -19.55 13.26 -17.87
C SER A 461 -19.61 12.56 -19.24
N GLY A 462 -19.78 11.24 -19.28
CA GLY A 462 -20.00 10.47 -20.50
C GLY A 462 -21.28 10.87 -21.23
N PHE A 463 -22.38 11.12 -20.50
CA PHE A 463 -23.60 11.68 -21.08
C PHE A 463 -23.42 13.12 -21.59
N ILE A 464 -22.66 13.96 -20.89
CA ILE A 464 -22.34 15.32 -21.35
C ILE A 464 -21.48 15.28 -22.63
N TYR A 465 -20.50 14.38 -22.70
CA TYR A 465 -19.72 14.19 -23.93
C TYR A 465 -20.47 13.44 -25.03
N ASN A 466 -21.60 12.82 -24.69
CA ASN A 466 -22.37 11.96 -25.58
C ASN A 466 -21.49 10.86 -26.21
N ASP A 467 -20.71 10.17 -25.37
CA ASP A 467 -19.81 9.09 -25.75
C ASP A 467 -20.07 7.85 -24.88
N ALA A 468 -20.43 6.74 -25.52
CA ALA A 468 -20.65 5.43 -24.92
C ALA A 468 -19.94 4.37 -25.79
N PHE A 469 -18.84 3.79 -25.29
CA PHE A 469 -18.00 2.85 -26.05
C PHE A 469 -17.61 3.38 -27.44
N ALA A 470 -17.21 4.67 -27.52
CA ALA A 470 -16.86 5.40 -28.73
C ALA A 470 -18.01 5.74 -29.71
N LYS A 471 -19.28 5.56 -29.29
CA LYS A 471 -20.46 5.90 -30.08
C LYS A 471 -21.34 6.93 -29.38
N SER A 472 -22.00 7.76 -30.17
CA SER A 472 -22.95 8.75 -29.67
C SER A 472 -24.36 8.19 -29.55
N LEU A 473 -25.11 8.69 -28.58
CA LEU A 473 -26.50 8.35 -28.32
C LEU A 473 -27.41 9.44 -28.88
N ASN A 474 -28.33 9.08 -29.77
CA ASN A 474 -29.32 10.01 -30.32
C ASN A 474 -30.60 10.01 -29.48
N ILE A 475 -30.59 10.76 -28.37
CA ILE A 475 -31.70 10.78 -27.38
C ILE A 475 -32.75 11.84 -27.73
N PHE A 476 -32.33 13.07 -28.07
CA PHE A 476 -33.24 14.21 -28.28
C PHE A 476 -33.48 14.57 -29.75
N GLY A 477 -32.85 13.84 -30.68
CA GLY A 477 -32.81 14.20 -32.10
C GLY A 477 -31.75 15.27 -32.38
N SER A 478 -31.05 15.13 -33.51
CA SER A 478 -30.00 16.08 -33.93
C SER A 478 -30.57 17.44 -34.33
N SER A 479 -29.87 18.52 -33.95
CA SER A 479 -30.18 19.88 -34.41
C SER A 479 -29.71 20.13 -35.84
N TRP A 480 -28.87 19.24 -36.38
CA TRP A 480 -28.45 19.24 -37.78
C TRP A 480 -29.35 18.34 -38.63
N ARG A 481 -29.72 18.82 -39.81
CA ARG A 481 -30.51 18.10 -40.81
C ARG A 481 -29.77 18.06 -42.14
N ALA A 482 -29.54 16.86 -42.64
CA ALA A 482 -28.99 16.62 -43.97
C ALA A 482 -30.12 16.70 -45.01
N LYS A 483 -30.35 17.87 -45.61
CA LYS A 483 -31.30 18.05 -46.73
C LYS A 483 -30.55 17.95 -48.06
N PHE A 484 -30.15 16.75 -48.45
CA PHE A 484 -29.47 16.52 -49.74
C PHE A 484 -30.38 15.81 -50.74
N THR A 485 -30.20 16.11 -52.03
CA THR A 485 -30.91 15.41 -53.12
C THR A 485 -30.29 14.03 -53.34
N TYR A 486 -31.06 13.04 -53.80
CA TYR A 486 -30.58 11.67 -54.07
C TYR A 486 -29.35 11.64 -54.99
N ASN A 487 -29.26 12.55 -55.97
CA ASN A 487 -28.10 12.67 -56.84
C ASN A 487 -26.84 13.14 -56.10
N ASP A 488 -26.95 14.04 -55.13
CA ASP A 488 -25.80 14.55 -54.36
C ASP A 488 -25.18 13.46 -53.48
N THR A 489 -26.01 12.56 -52.95
CA THR A 489 -25.56 11.43 -52.13
C THR A 489 -24.88 10.31 -52.92
N LEU A 490 -25.10 10.22 -54.23
CA LEU A 490 -24.54 9.16 -55.07
C LEU A 490 -23.13 9.49 -55.59
N TYR A 491 -22.87 10.77 -55.89
CA TYR A 491 -21.61 11.21 -56.48
C TYR A 491 -20.57 11.69 -55.45
N ASN A 492 -21.00 12.23 -54.30
CA ASN A 492 -20.08 12.73 -53.28
C ASN A 492 -19.95 11.78 -52.10
N LYS A 493 -18.73 11.28 -51.87
CA LYS A 493 -18.37 10.45 -50.70
C LYS A 493 -18.34 11.25 -49.39
N THR A 494 -18.23 12.57 -49.47
CA THR A 494 -18.21 13.50 -48.34
C THR A 494 -19.13 14.68 -48.65
N LEU A 495 -20.06 14.96 -47.75
CA LEU A 495 -21.03 16.06 -47.87
C LEU A 495 -20.74 17.10 -46.80
N GLU A 496 -20.67 18.37 -47.21
CA GLU A 496 -20.45 19.49 -46.31
C GLU A 496 -21.78 20.04 -45.80
N LEU A 497 -21.94 20.12 -44.47
CA LEU A 497 -23.09 20.72 -43.82
C LEU A 497 -22.73 22.17 -43.49
N TYR A 498 -23.46 23.12 -44.08
CA TYR A 498 -23.26 24.55 -43.83
C TYR A 498 -24.11 25.02 -42.65
N CYS A 499 -23.55 25.87 -41.80
CA CYS A 499 -24.24 26.47 -40.66
C CYS A 499 -25.09 27.71 -41.01
N HIS A 500 -25.07 28.16 -42.28
CA HIS A 500 -25.82 29.33 -42.71
C HIS A 500 -27.34 29.10 -42.67
N ALA A 501 -28.08 30.09 -42.18
CA ALA A 501 -29.54 30.05 -42.07
C ALA A 501 -30.21 29.74 -43.41
N ASP A 502 -29.67 30.27 -44.51
CA ASP A 502 -30.19 30.09 -45.88
C ASP A 502 -30.06 28.66 -46.41
N ALA A 503 -29.11 27.86 -45.89
CA ALA A 503 -28.95 26.47 -46.30
C ALA A 503 -30.00 25.56 -45.64
N GLY A 504 -30.58 25.94 -44.49
CA GLY A 504 -31.59 25.15 -43.78
C GLY A 504 -31.09 23.80 -43.25
N HIS A 505 -29.76 23.63 -43.12
CA HIS A 505 -29.09 22.42 -42.61
C HIS A 505 -28.94 22.44 -41.08
N TYR A 506 -29.02 23.61 -40.44
CA TYR A 506 -28.97 23.77 -38.98
C TYR A 506 -30.27 24.41 -38.47
N LEU A 507 -30.86 23.83 -37.41
CA LEU A 507 -32.13 24.31 -36.81
C LEU A 507 -31.98 25.56 -35.93
N GLN A 508 -30.76 26.10 -35.78
CA GLN A 508 -30.44 27.23 -34.89
C GLN A 508 -30.76 27.03 -33.40
N THR A 509 -31.08 25.79 -33.02
CA THR A 509 -31.29 25.40 -31.62
C THR A 509 -30.11 24.56 -31.14
N PRO A 510 -29.49 24.90 -29.99
CA PRO A 510 -28.48 24.04 -29.40
C PRO A 510 -29.08 22.71 -28.95
N TYR A 511 -28.28 21.64 -28.96
CA TYR A 511 -28.72 20.34 -28.46
C TYR A 511 -29.01 20.43 -26.95
N PRO A 512 -30.15 19.93 -26.45
CA PRO A 512 -30.59 20.18 -25.07
C PRO A 512 -29.64 19.69 -23.97
N LEU A 513 -28.90 18.60 -24.20
CA LEU A 513 -28.02 18.01 -23.20
C LEU A 513 -26.77 17.41 -23.84
N GLY A 514 -25.59 17.99 -23.56
CA GLY A 514 -24.31 17.46 -24.03
C GLY A 514 -23.98 17.82 -25.48
N MET A 515 -23.14 17.00 -26.13
CA MET A 515 -22.73 17.22 -27.52
C MET A 515 -23.71 16.59 -28.52
N ASP A 516 -23.92 17.26 -29.65
CA ASP A 516 -24.79 16.76 -30.73
C ASP A 516 -24.22 15.44 -31.32
N PRO A 517 -25.05 14.38 -31.47
CA PRO A 517 -24.63 13.10 -32.05
C PRO A 517 -23.98 13.21 -33.44
N VAL A 518 -24.33 14.22 -34.24
CA VAL A 518 -23.80 14.36 -35.62
C VAL A 518 -22.29 14.52 -35.65
N TRP A 519 -21.68 15.09 -34.61
CA TRP A 519 -20.23 15.22 -34.50
C TRP A 519 -19.51 13.87 -34.46
N SER A 520 -20.18 12.77 -34.09
CA SER A 520 -19.58 11.44 -34.14
C SER A 520 -19.35 10.92 -35.56
N LEU A 521 -20.08 11.43 -36.55
CA LEU A 521 -19.98 11.03 -37.95
C LEU A 521 -19.09 11.98 -38.77
N ALA A 522 -18.83 13.17 -38.24
CA ALA A 522 -18.14 14.22 -38.96
C ALA A 522 -16.62 13.99 -39.03
N LEU A 523 -15.99 14.28 -40.19
CA LEU A 523 -14.54 14.17 -40.37
C LEU A 523 -13.76 15.21 -39.53
N ASN A 524 -14.37 16.35 -39.23
CA ASN A 524 -13.80 17.43 -38.42
C ASN A 524 -14.07 17.30 -36.90
N LYS A 525 -14.56 16.14 -36.44
CA LYS A 525 -14.82 15.83 -35.02
C LYS A 525 -13.66 16.22 -34.09
N ILE A 526 -12.44 15.83 -34.45
CA ILE A 526 -11.25 16.02 -33.60
C ILE A 526 -10.96 17.50 -33.37
N VAL A 527 -11.09 18.34 -34.41
CA VAL A 527 -10.82 19.79 -34.30
C VAL A 527 -11.83 20.45 -33.35
N PHE A 528 -13.11 20.08 -33.46
CA PHE A 528 -14.16 20.59 -32.58
C PHE A 528 -13.97 20.12 -31.13
N GLN A 529 -13.81 18.80 -30.92
CA GLN A 529 -13.67 18.22 -29.58
C GLN A 529 -12.40 18.70 -28.88
N ASN A 530 -11.30 18.89 -29.60
CA ASN A 530 -10.07 19.44 -29.06
C ASN A 530 -10.28 20.87 -28.52
N SER A 531 -10.85 21.75 -29.35
CA SER A 531 -11.15 23.13 -28.95
C SER A 531 -12.09 23.21 -27.75
N PHE A 532 -13.13 22.37 -27.71
CA PHE A 532 -14.08 22.32 -26.60
C PHE A 532 -13.43 21.83 -25.30
N LYS A 533 -12.81 20.64 -25.33
CA LYS A 533 -12.24 20.01 -24.13
C LYS A 533 -11.06 20.81 -23.56
N MET A 534 -10.22 21.42 -24.41
CA MET A 534 -9.13 22.29 -23.96
C MET A 534 -9.65 23.51 -23.18
N LYS A 535 -10.67 24.20 -23.69
CA LYS A 535 -11.29 25.35 -23.01
C LYS A 535 -11.96 24.96 -21.70
N LEU A 536 -12.70 23.85 -21.71
CA LEU A 536 -13.37 23.31 -20.53
C LEU A 536 -12.37 23.00 -19.39
N SER A 537 -11.24 22.38 -19.75
CA SER A 537 -10.14 22.08 -18.83
C SER A 537 -9.58 23.33 -18.14
N ILE A 538 -9.34 24.41 -18.90
CA ILE A 538 -8.85 25.68 -18.33
C ILE A 538 -9.92 26.30 -17.41
N ILE A 539 -11.19 26.31 -17.81
CA ILE A 539 -12.29 26.88 -17.00
C ILE A 539 -12.41 26.14 -15.65
N PHE A 540 -12.42 24.80 -15.66
CA PHE A 540 -12.47 24.03 -14.43
C PHE A 540 -11.21 24.20 -13.58
N GLY A 541 -10.03 24.28 -14.21
CA GLY A 541 -8.78 24.52 -13.49
C GLY A 541 -8.75 25.85 -12.75
N VAL A 542 -9.15 26.93 -13.42
CA VAL A 542 -9.21 28.27 -12.82
C VAL A 542 -10.25 28.32 -11.70
N ALA A 543 -11.44 27.74 -11.91
CA ALA A 543 -12.47 27.67 -10.88
C ALA A 543 -12.01 26.88 -9.64
N HIS A 544 -11.35 25.73 -9.84
CA HIS A 544 -10.83 24.89 -8.76
C HIS A 544 -9.69 25.57 -7.99
N MET A 545 -8.79 26.29 -8.68
CA MET A 545 -7.72 27.05 -8.04
C MET A 545 -8.23 28.24 -7.23
N ILE A 546 -9.19 29.02 -7.77
CA ILE A 546 -9.83 30.12 -7.03
C ILE A 546 -10.49 29.58 -5.77
N PHE A 547 -11.19 28.45 -5.89
CA PHE A 547 -11.81 27.78 -4.75
C PHE A 547 -10.76 27.39 -3.69
N GLY A 548 -9.62 26.81 -4.08
CA GLY A 548 -8.53 26.47 -3.17
C GLY A 548 -7.92 27.68 -2.45
N VAL A 549 -7.71 28.80 -3.15
CA VAL A 549 -7.21 30.04 -2.52
C VAL A 549 -8.23 30.59 -1.52
N CYS A 550 -9.53 30.60 -1.87
CA CYS A 550 -10.60 31.04 -0.98
C CYS A 550 -10.69 30.23 0.32
N MET A 551 -10.32 28.94 0.30
CA MET A 551 -10.29 28.10 1.50
C MET A 551 -9.30 28.62 2.57
N ASN A 552 -8.22 29.28 2.16
CA ASN A 552 -7.25 29.86 3.09
C ASN A 552 -7.89 30.93 4.01
N ILE A 553 -8.96 31.62 3.58
CA ILE A 553 -9.68 32.59 4.42
C ILE A 553 -10.15 31.94 5.73
N ILE A 554 -10.66 30.71 5.63
CA ILE A 554 -11.23 29.98 6.76
C ILE A 554 -10.15 29.72 7.82
N ASN A 555 -8.93 29.38 7.39
CA ASN A 555 -7.78 29.18 8.25
C ASN A 555 -7.36 30.51 8.92
N ILE A 556 -7.22 31.58 8.13
CA ILE A 556 -6.78 32.89 8.64
C ILE A 556 -7.74 33.46 9.68
N VAL A 557 -9.05 33.33 9.44
CA VAL A 557 -10.09 33.76 10.39
C VAL A 557 -10.03 32.94 11.67
N ASN A 558 -9.78 31.63 11.58
CA ASN A 558 -9.69 30.75 12.74
C ASN A 558 -8.47 31.08 13.62
N PHE A 559 -7.29 31.23 13.04
CA PHE A 559 -6.06 31.57 13.75
C PHE A 559 -5.98 33.06 14.15
N LYS A 560 -7.01 33.86 13.85
CA LYS A 560 -7.12 35.31 14.16
C LYS A 560 -5.93 36.15 13.66
N ARG A 561 -5.33 35.75 12.54
CA ARG A 561 -4.17 36.45 11.91
C ARG A 561 -4.62 37.42 10.81
N TYR A 562 -5.41 38.43 11.16
CA TYR A 562 -6.00 39.37 10.18
C TYR A 562 -4.99 40.11 9.29
N SER A 563 -3.75 40.31 9.76
CA SER A 563 -2.70 40.94 8.95
C SER A 563 -2.30 40.11 7.73
N VAL A 564 -2.35 38.78 7.82
CA VAL A 564 -2.06 37.87 6.69
C VAL A 564 -3.19 37.93 5.65
N LEU A 565 -4.42 38.19 6.07
CA LEU A 565 -5.58 38.32 5.17
C LEU A 565 -5.37 39.45 4.14
N PHE A 566 -4.96 40.62 4.61
CA PHE A 566 -4.81 41.80 3.74
C PHE A 566 -3.50 41.79 2.94
N LEU A 567 -2.42 41.29 3.54
CA LEU A 567 -1.07 41.37 2.96
C LEU A 567 -0.70 40.18 2.06
N GLU A 568 -1.36 39.03 2.25
CA GLU A 568 -1.01 37.79 1.55
C GLU A 568 -2.20 37.29 0.70
N PHE A 569 -3.36 37.06 1.32
CA PHE A 569 -4.51 36.47 0.64
C PHE A 569 -5.11 37.38 -0.45
N PHE A 570 -5.38 38.65 -0.15
CA PHE A 570 -6.04 39.54 -1.12
C PHE A 570 -5.19 39.78 -2.39
N PRO A 571 -3.87 40.07 -2.30
CA PRO A 571 -3.01 40.15 -3.47
C PRO A 571 -2.94 38.84 -4.27
N GLN A 572 -2.88 37.69 -3.59
CA GLN A 572 -2.86 36.37 -4.23
C GLN A 572 -4.13 36.09 -5.05
N LEU A 573 -5.31 36.33 -4.46
CA LEU A 573 -6.59 36.16 -5.13
C LEU A 573 -6.74 37.14 -6.30
N LEU A 574 -6.42 38.41 -6.07
CA LEU A 574 -6.56 39.46 -7.07
C LEU A 574 -5.65 39.18 -8.28
N PHE A 575 -4.40 38.76 -8.05
CA PHE A 575 -3.49 38.34 -9.11
C PHE A 575 -4.06 37.19 -9.97
N LEU A 576 -4.61 36.16 -9.34
CA LEU A 576 -5.21 35.01 -10.03
C LEU A 576 -6.45 35.42 -10.85
N MET A 577 -7.32 36.24 -10.27
CA MET A 577 -8.57 36.68 -10.90
C MET A 577 -8.31 37.57 -12.11
N LEU A 578 -7.38 38.53 -12.01
CA LEU A 578 -7.12 39.48 -13.09
C LEU A 578 -6.53 38.83 -14.34
N LEU A 579 -5.69 37.80 -14.20
CA LEU A 579 -5.05 37.14 -15.33
C LEU A 579 -5.91 35.96 -15.84
N PHE A 580 -6.20 35.01 -14.97
CA PHE A 580 -6.72 33.71 -15.39
C PHE A 580 -8.25 33.64 -15.38
N LEU A 581 -8.93 34.31 -14.45
CA LEU A 581 -10.40 34.43 -14.57
C LEU A 581 -10.77 35.30 -15.77
N TYR A 582 -9.99 36.34 -16.07
CA TYR A 582 -10.18 37.12 -17.29
C TYR A 582 -10.02 36.27 -18.56
N LEU A 583 -8.99 35.40 -18.61
CA LEU A 583 -8.86 34.42 -19.69
C LEU A 583 -10.09 33.52 -19.83
N ALA A 584 -10.64 33.03 -18.71
CA ALA A 584 -11.88 32.24 -18.71
C ALA A 584 -13.09 33.06 -19.20
N ALA A 585 -13.21 34.32 -18.79
CA ALA A 585 -14.26 35.22 -19.25
C ALA A 585 -14.19 35.46 -20.76
N LEU A 586 -13.00 35.66 -21.34
CA LEU A 586 -12.82 35.79 -22.80
C LEU A 586 -13.32 34.54 -23.55
N MET A 587 -13.16 33.34 -22.98
CA MET A 587 -13.68 32.12 -23.60
C MET A 587 -15.22 32.08 -23.62
N PHE A 588 -15.87 32.51 -22.54
CA PHE A 588 -17.33 32.63 -22.49
C PHE A 588 -17.86 33.72 -23.42
N ILE A 589 -17.23 34.90 -23.44
CA ILE A 589 -17.61 35.98 -24.36
C ILE A 589 -17.49 35.50 -25.81
N LYS A 590 -16.43 34.76 -26.14
CA LYS A 590 -16.26 34.19 -27.48
C LYS A 590 -17.38 33.22 -27.85
N TRP A 591 -17.87 32.42 -26.92
CA TRP A 591 -18.98 31.49 -27.17
C TRP A 591 -20.33 32.18 -27.36
N VAL A 592 -20.53 33.36 -26.77
CA VAL A 592 -21.81 34.09 -26.85
C VAL A 592 -21.87 35.03 -28.05
N LEU A 593 -20.76 35.71 -28.37
CA LEU A 593 -20.77 36.85 -29.29
C LEU A 593 -20.60 36.49 -30.77
N TYR A 594 -19.89 35.39 -31.07
CA TYR A 594 -19.60 34.98 -32.45
C TYR A 594 -20.54 33.86 -32.87
N ASP A 595 -21.50 34.16 -33.74
CA ASP A 595 -22.44 33.21 -34.31
C ASP A 595 -22.41 33.22 -35.84
N ALA A 596 -22.75 32.10 -36.47
CA ALA A 596 -22.74 31.93 -37.92
C ALA A 596 -23.92 32.59 -38.63
N SER A 597 -24.96 33.01 -37.90
CA SER A 597 -26.21 33.54 -38.45
C SER A 597 -26.42 35.05 -38.27
N THR A 598 -25.46 35.74 -37.65
CA THR A 598 -25.56 37.18 -37.39
C THR A 598 -25.33 38.00 -38.66
N SER A 599 -26.15 39.03 -38.88
CA SER A 599 -26.10 39.90 -40.07
C SER A 599 -24.91 40.86 -40.09
N ASP A 600 -24.24 41.07 -38.95
CA ASP A 600 -23.13 42.00 -38.81
C ASP A 600 -21.79 41.34 -39.22
N GLU A 601 -21.11 41.94 -40.20
CA GLU A 601 -19.84 41.41 -40.76
C GLU A 601 -18.71 41.32 -39.72
N ALA A 602 -18.75 42.13 -38.65
CA ALA A 602 -17.74 42.14 -37.59
C ALA A 602 -17.78 40.89 -36.68
N TYR A 603 -18.94 40.24 -36.55
CA TYR A 603 -19.15 39.08 -35.66
C TYR A 603 -19.20 37.74 -36.40
N GLN A 604 -18.85 37.72 -37.68
CA GLN A 604 -18.77 36.50 -38.46
C GLN A 604 -17.64 35.56 -37.96
N PRO A 605 -17.76 34.23 -38.17
CA PRO A 605 -16.73 33.26 -37.78
C PRO A 605 -15.33 33.55 -38.36
N ARG A 606 -15.27 34.24 -39.50
CA ARG A 606 -14.02 34.67 -40.16
C ARG A 606 -13.26 35.72 -39.35
N CYS A 607 -13.96 36.55 -38.60
CA CYS A 607 -13.41 37.63 -37.79
C CYS A 607 -13.14 37.22 -36.33
N ALA A 608 -13.34 35.94 -35.96
CA ALA A 608 -13.23 35.49 -34.57
C ALA A 608 -11.75 35.46 -34.09
N PRO A 609 -11.34 36.31 -33.13
CA PRO A 609 -9.95 36.40 -32.69
C PRO A 609 -9.52 35.16 -31.91
N SER A 610 -8.21 34.89 -31.91
CA SER A 610 -7.63 33.76 -31.16
C SER A 610 -7.33 34.19 -29.71
N VAL A 611 -8.01 33.55 -28.75
CA VAL A 611 -7.92 33.88 -27.32
C VAL A 611 -6.49 33.77 -26.80
N LEU A 612 -5.72 32.77 -27.28
CA LEU A 612 -4.33 32.57 -26.88
C LEU A 612 -3.41 33.72 -27.30
N ILE A 613 -3.49 34.19 -28.56
CA ILE A 613 -2.66 35.29 -29.04
C ILE A 613 -3.06 36.59 -28.34
N THR A 614 -4.35 36.83 -28.15
CA THR A 614 -4.84 37.98 -27.37
C THR A 614 -4.29 37.99 -25.94
N PHE A 615 -4.14 36.81 -25.31
CA PHE A 615 -3.55 36.68 -23.98
C PHE A 615 -2.02 36.85 -23.97
N ILE A 616 -1.32 36.30 -24.98
CA ILE A 616 0.13 36.49 -25.13
C ILE A 616 0.46 37.97 -25.37
N ASN A 617 -0.28 38.64 -26.25
CA ASN A 617 -0.11 40.06 -26.55
C ASN A 617 -0.41 40.93 -25.33
N MET A 618 -1.40 40.54 -24.52
CA MET A 618 -1.65 41.18 -23.23
C MET A 618 -0.40 41.12 -22.34
N MET A 619 0.24 39.95 -22.17
CA MET A 619 1.41 39.80 -21.30
C MET A 619 2.70 40.45 -21.84
N MET A 620 2.91 40.47 -23.16
CA MET A 620 4.11 41.02 -23.80
C MET A 620 4.02 42.52 -24.10
N PHE A 621 2.90 43.19 -23.81
CA PHE A 621 2.65 44.59 -24.19
C PHE A 621 2.75 44.86 -25.70
N ASN A 622 2.59 43.83 -26.53
CA ASN A 622 2.66 43.97 -27.99
C ASN A 622 1.30 44.41 -28.53
N LYS A 623 1.31 45.49 -29.31
CA LYS A 623 0.21 45.92 -30.19
C LYS A 623 0.52 45.48 -31.62
N GLU A 624 0.66 44.19 -31.88
CA GLU A 624 1.01 43.73 -33.22
C GLU A 624 -0.21 43.52 -34.13
N GLN A 625 -0.18 44.27 -35.23
CA GLN A 625 -1.01 44.22 -36.43
C GLN A 625 -0.84 42.87 -37.16
N ALA A 626 -1.72 41.91 -36.91
CA ALA A 626 -1.81 40.72 -37.75
C ALA A 626 -2.89 40.92 -38.81
N ASN A 627 -2.52 41.31 -40.04
CA ASN A 627 -3.31 41.31 -41.29
C ASN A 627 -4.80 40.97 -41.12
N ILE A 628 -5.56 41.94 -40.60
CA ILE A 628 -6.98 41.77 -40.33
C ILE A 628 -7.72 42.06 -41.65
N PRO A 629 -8.67 41.20 -42.09
CA PRO A 629 -9.53 41.50 -43.23
C PRO A 629 -10.23 42.85 -43.02
N THR A 630 -10.44 43.63 -44.08
CA THR A 630 -10.82 45.06 -44.06
C THR A 630 -12.10 45.44 -43.31
N ASN A 631 -12.86 44.49 -42.75
CA ASN A 631 -14.11 44.72 -42.01
C ASN A 631 -14.16 44.06 -40.60
N CYS A 632 -13.06 43.48 -40.10
CA CYS A 632 -13.06 42.84 -38.77
C CYS A 632 -12.43 43.75 -37.69
N SER A 633 -13.00 43.78 -36.48
CA SER A 633 -12.40 44.45 -35.31
C SER A 633 -11.36 43.56 -34.60
N GLU A 634 -10.24 44.14 -34.19
CA GLU A 634 -9.16 43.44 -33.46
C GLU A 634 -9.59 42.98 -32.06
N TYR A 635 -10.49 43.74 -31.43
CA TYR A 635 -11.01 43.49 -30.10
C TYR A 635 -12.44 42.94 -30.15
N MET A 636 -12.77 42.10 -29.17
CA MET A 636 -14.07 41.42 -29.03
C MET A 636 -15.16 42.36 -28.55
N PHE A 637 -14.81 43.35 -27.71
CA PHE A 637 -15.73 44.37 -27.20
C PHE A 637 -15.04 45.73 -27.08
N GLU A 638 -15.84 46.81 -27.08
CA GLU A 638 -15.33 48.17 -26.97
C GLU A 638 -14.62 48.39 -25.62
N GLY A 639 -13.40 48.96 -25.65
CA GLY A 639 -12.62 49.23 -24.44
C GLY A 639 -11.75 48.06 -23.93
N GLN A 640 -11.69 46.93 -24.63
CA GLN A 640 -10.89 45.75 -24.22
C GLN A 640 -9.41 46.06 -23.98
N GLY A 641 -8.77 46.87 -24.83
CA GLY A 641 -7.35 47.21 -24.68
C GLY A 641 -7.05 48.03 -23.41
N ILE A 642 -7.96 48.92 -23.03
CA ILE A 642 -7.85 49.69 -21.77
C ILE A 642 -7.97 48.75 -20.58
N LEU A 643 -8.97 47.86 -20.61
CA LEU A 643 -9.20 46.89 -19.53
C LEU A 643 -7.99 45.96 -19.33
N GLN A 644 -7.44 45.40 -20.40
CA GLN A 644 -6.25 44.52 -20.35
C GLN A 644 -5.04 45.24 -19.73
N THR A 645 -4.81 46.49 -20.14
CA THR A 645 -3.71 47.31 -19.62
C THR A 645 -3.89 47.56 -18.12
N VAL A 646 -5.10 47.92 -17.68
CA VAL A 646 -5.41 48.12 -16.25
C VAL A 646 -5.21 46.84 -15.44
N PHE A 647 -5.71 45.70 -15.94
CA PHE A 647 -5.57 44.41 -15.26
C PHE A 647 -4.11 44.00 -15.11
N LEU A 648 -3.28 44.21 -16.13
CA LEU A 648 -1.87 43.86 -16.06
C LEU A 648 -1.09 44.74 -15.08
N TYR A 649 -1.31 46.07 -15.09
CA TYR A 649 -0.65 46.95 -14.13
C TYR A 649 -1.08 46.66 -12.69
N LEU A 650 -2.35 46.37 -12.46
CA LEU A 650 -2.86 46.01 -11.14
C LEU A 650 -2.30 44.65 -10.67
N ALA A 651 -2.16 43.67 -11.56
CA ALA A 651 -1.51 42.39 -11.26
C ALA A 651 -0.02 42.55 -10.92
N LEU A 652 0.72 43.39 -11.67
CA LEU A 652 2.13 43.69 -11.38
C LEU A 652 2.29 44.43 -10.05
N ALA A 653 1.37 45.32 -9.69
CA ALA A 653 1.38 46.02 -8.41
C ALA A 653 1.18 45.08 -7.21
N CYS A 654 0.54 43.92 -7.39
CA CYS A 654 0.35 42.94 -6.32
C CYS A 654 1.65 42.24 -5.90
N ILE A 655 2.63 42.12 -6.80
CA ILE A 655 3.87 41.38 -6.52
C ILE A 655 4.71 42.08 -5.43
N PRO A 656 4.99 43.40 -5.49
CA PRO A 656 5.66 44.10 -4.40
C PRO A 656 4.89 44.08 -3.07
N VAL A 657 3.55 44.12 -3.13
CA VAL A 657 2.70 44.10 -1.92
C VAL A 657 2.87 42.77 -1.19
N MET A 658 2.90 41.65 -1.92
CA MET A 658 3.09 40.32 -1.34
C MET A 658 4.51 40.13 -0.79
N LEU A 659 5.51 40.63 -1.50
CA LEU A 659 6.92 40.50 -1.13
C LEU A 659 7.26 41.26 0.16
N PHE A 660 6.87 42.53 0.24
CA PHE A 660 7.27 43.41 1.34
C PHE A 660 6.22 43.51 2.46
N GLY A 661 4.97 43.15 2.21
CA GLY A 661 3.85 43.38 3.13
C GLY A 661 4.07 42.78 4.52
N LYS A 662 4.25 41.46 4.59
CA LYS A 662 4.42 40.70 5.84
C LYS A 662 5.70 41.06 6.63
N PRO A 663 6.90 41.08 6.03
CA PRO A 663 8.13 41.40 6.76
C PRO A 663 8.15 42.85 7.28
N LEU A 664 7.64 43.82 6.50
CA LEU A 664 7.55 45.21 6.96
C LEU A 664 6.53 45.38 8.08
N TYR A 665 5.38 44.70 8.00
CA TYR A 665 4.35 44.78 9.03
C TYR A 665 4.83 44.20 10.38
N ILE A 666 5.48 43.03 10.37
CA ILE A 666 6.02 42.40 11.58
C ILE A 666 7.12 43.28 12.20
N THR A 667 8.02 43.83 11.38
CA THR A 667 9.09 44.74 11.84
C THR A 667 8.55 46.04 12.42
N TYR A 668 7.52 46.62 11.80
CA TYR A 668 6.89 47.85 12.29
C TYR A 668 6.16 47.62 13.63
N LYS A 669 5.43 46.49 13.75
CA LYS A 669 4.78 46.10 15.01
C LYS A 669 5.79 45.72 16.10
N GLY A 670 6.92 45.11 15.71
CA GLY A 670 8.05 44.82 16.60
C GLY A 670 8.69 46.06 17.17
N LYS A 671 8.90 47.12 16.37
CA LYS A 671 9.40 48.42 16.84
C LYS A 671 8.45 49.15 17.79
N ASN A 672 7.14 48.95 17.66
CA ASN A 672 6.14 49.55 18.56
C ASN A 672 5.90 48.73 19.86
N LYS A 673 6.43 47.50 19.96
CA LYS A 673 6.58 46.80 21.25
C LYS A 673 7.95 47.15 21.84
N SER A 674 8.01 48.25 22.58
CA SER A 674 9.12 48.52 23.51
C SER A 674 9.23 47.37 24.53
N PRO A 675 10.41 47.02 25.07
CA PRO A 675 10.59 45.87 25.95
C PRO A 675 9.88 46.11 27.28
N GLY A 676 8.66 45.60 27.40
CA GLY A 676 7.90 45.60 28.65
C GLY A 676 8.42 44.51 29.58
N LYS A 677 9.22 44.92 30.58
CA LYS A 677 9.62 44.18 31.79
C LYS A 677 8.89 42.84 32.04
N SER A 678 9.59 41.73 31.82
CA SER A 678 9.25 40.47 32.50
C SER A 678 9.59 40.62 33.98
N TYR A 679 8.58 40.52 34.84
CA TYR A 679 8.79 40.33 36.28
C TYR A 679 9.47 38.98 36.50
N SER A 680 10.73 39.04 36.93
CA SER A 680 11.40 37.95 37.62
C SER A 680 10.72 37.76 38.98
N ASN A 681 10.18 36.58 39.23
CA ASN A 681 9.94 36.06 40.58
C ASN A 681 10.70 34.74 40.71
N GLY A 682 11.96 34.88 41.11
CA GLY A 682 12.65 34.09 42.13
C GLY A 682 12.56 32.56 42.11
N SER A 683 13.70 31.94 41.81
CA SER A 683 14.31 31.00 42.74
C SER A 683 15.83 30.99 42.55
N ALA A 684 16.53 31.23 43.65
CA ALA A 684 17.97 31.39 43.78
C ALA A 684 18.72 30.07 43.58
N SER A 685 19.90 30.12 42.94
CA SER A 685 21.19 29.93 43.64
C SER A 685 22.38 29.75 42.67
N GLN A 686 23.37 30.62 42.86
CA GLN A 686 24.83 30.41 42.67
C GLN A 686 25.40 30.30 41.25
N ASP A 687 25.84 31.44 40.72
CA ASP A 687 27.01 31.53 39.83
C ASP A 687 28.18 32.17 40.60
N ILE A 688 29.33 31.50 40.61
CA ILE A 688 30.64 32.09 40.85
C ILE A 688 31.32 32.15 39.49
N GLU A 689 31.69 33.35 39.09
CA GLU A 689 32.47 33.67 37.89
C GLU A 689 33.84 32.97 37.89
N LEU A 690 34.29 32.54 36.71
CA LEU A 690 35.71 32.66 36.33
C LEU A 690 35.88 32.66 34.81
N GLN A 691 36.36 33.81 34.33
CA GLN A 691 36.84 34.09 32.98
C GLN A 691 38.07 33.24 32.63
N THR A 692 38.24 32.83 31.36
CA THR A 692 39.50 33.11 30.63
C THR A 692 39.36 33.01 29.10
N GLN A 693 39.94 34.01 28.43
CA GLN A 693 40.19 34.16 26.99
C GLN A 693 41.15 33.09 26.43
N GLU A 694 40.99 32.69 25.16
CA GLU A 694 41.93 32.93 24.04
C GLU A 694 41.76 31.95 22.86
N THR A 695 41.49 32.54 21.67
CA THR A 695 42.15 32.35 20.36
C THR A 695 42.49 30.93 19.83
N GLN A 696 41.90 30.53 18.68
CA GLN A 696 42.62 30.35 17.39
C GLN A 696 41.77 29.66 16.29
N MET A 697 42.04 30.07 15.06
CA MET A 697 41.44 29.67 13.78
C MET A 697 42.00 28.36 13.22
N GLN A 698 41.10 27.61 12.54
CA GLN A 698 41.27 26.74 11.35
C GLN A 698 42.35 25.62 11.35
N THR A 699 41.95 24.36 11.10
CA THR A 699 41.99 23.69 9.76
C THR A 699 41.45 22.23 9.87
N GLN A 700 40.92 21.73 8.76
CA GLN A 700 40.08 20.55 8.51
C GLN A 700 40.70 19.18 8.84
N THR A 701 39.86 18.20 9.24
CA THR A 701 39.77 16.85 8.62
C THR A 701 38.55 16.08 9.15
N ALA A 702 37.89 15.35 8.24
CA ALA A 702 36.63 14.65 8.44
C ALA A 702 36.74 13.40 9.32
N SER A 703 35.72 13.13 10.16
CA SER A 703 34.94 11.87 10.15
C SER A 703 33.99 11.74 11.35
N THR A 704 32.72 11.45 11.03
CA THR A 704 31.73 10.64 11.77
C THR A 704 31.08 11.15 13.07
N SER A 705 29.75 10.92 13.12
CA SER A 705 28.79 10.98 14.23
C SER A 705 28.20 12.34 14.60
N ASN A 706 27.12 12.73 13.90
CA ASN A 706 26.12 13.69 14.37
C ASN A 706 24.72 13.12 14.08
N ASP A 707 24.25 12.27 14.99
CA ASP A 707 22.83 11.93 15.16
C ASP A 707 22.54 12.03 16.66
N ALA A 708 22.21 13.24 17.11
CA ALA A 708 21.49 13.54 18.36
C ALA A 708 21.52 15.06 18.63
N MET A 709 20.72 15.84 17.89
CA MET A 709 20.19 17.13 18.37
C MET A 709 19.12 17.62 17.41
N ALA A 710 17.92 17.06 17.55
CA ALA A 710 16.70 17.58 16.95
C ALA A 710 15.58 17.47 17.98
N ASN A 711 15.55 18.40 18.94
CA ASN A 711 14.31 18.88 19.57
C ASN A 711 14.63 19.98 20.58
N GLN A 712 14.73 21.21 20.08
CA GLN A 712 14.45 22.43 20.83
C GLN A 712 14.34 23.60 19.84
N HIS A 713 13.18 23.73 19.21
CA HIS A 713 12.76 25.00 18.60
C HIS A 713 11.65 25.60 19.45
N SER A 714 12.04 26.17 20.59
CA SER A 714 11.26 27.22 21.24
C SER A 714 11.55 28.53 20.53
N HIS A 715 10.51 29.17 20.00
CA HIS A 715 10.56 30.43 19.25
C HIS A 715 11.29 31.56 19.99
N GLU A 716 12.56 31.79 19.66
CA GLU A 716 13.24 33.08 19.83
C GLU A 716 13.59 33.66 18.45
N GLY A 717 12.76 34.61 18.01
CA GLY A 717 13.06 35.65 17.02
C GLY A 717 13.78 35.24 15.72
N ASP A 718 13.04 34.78 14.72
CA ASP A 718 13.54 34.74 13.33
C ASP A 718 14.12 36.11 12.97
N GLY A 719 15.39 36.12 12.54
CA GLY A 719 16.03 37.33 12.07
C GLY A 719 15.23 37.90 10.91
N PHE A 720 15.11 39.24 10.81
CA PHE A 720 14.42 39.89 9.69
C PHE A 720 14.87 39.36 8.31
N GLY A 721 16.14 38.95 8.20
CA GLY A 721 16.69 38.31 7.01
C GLY A 721 16.02 36.97 6.67
N GLU A 722 15.80 36.09 7.64
CA GLU A 722 15.17 34.78 7.43
C GLU A 722 13.70 34.94 7.03
N LEU A 723 12.98 35.84 7.70
CA LEU A 723 11.61 36.18 7.34
C LEU A 723 11.50 36.74 5.91
N MET A 724 12.44 37.61 5.51
CA MET A 724 12.48 38.18 4.16
C MET A 724 12.83 37.13 3.10
N ILE A 725 13.78 36.23 3.38
CA ILE A 725 14.15 35.13 2.48
C ILE A 725 12.96 34.19 2.28
N ASN A 726 12.33 33.74 3.36
CA ASN A 726 11.17 32.86 3.29
C ASN A 726 10.01 33.51 2.50
N GLN A 727 9.71 34.78 2.78
CA GLN A 727 8.67 35.50 2.05
C GLN A 727 9.00 35.70 0.55
N THR A 728 10.28 35.90 0.23
CA THR A 728 10.74 36.01 -1.17
C THR A 728 10.53 34.70 -1.92
N ILE A 729 10.94 33.58 -1.32
CA ILE A 729 10.74 32.25 -1.89
C ILE A 729 9.25 32.00 -2.11
N HIS A 730 8.42 32.22 -1.08
CA HIS A 730 6.98 32.03 -1.15
C HIS A 730 6.30 32.88 -2.24
N THR A 731 6.72 34.14 -2.41
CA THR A 731 6.17 35.03 -3.44
C THR A 731 6.55 34.56 -4.85
N ILE A 732 7.81 34.18 -5.07
CA ILE A 732 8.29 33.67 -6.37
C ILE A 732 7.60 32.36 -6.70
N GLU A 733 7.54 31.44 -5.74
CA GLU A 733 6.86 30.16 -5.89
C GLU A 733 5.39 30.37 -6.23
N TYR A 734 4.67 31.23 -5.51
CA TYR A 734 3.25 31.46 -5.77
C TYR A 734 2.99 31.98 -7.19
N VAL A 735 3.75 32.98 -7.65
CA VAL A 735 3.56 33.59 -8.98
C VAL A 735 3.85 32.58 -10.09
N LEU A 736 4.98 31.87 -10.00
CA LEU A 736 5.39 30.87 -11.00
C LEU A 736 4.43 29.67 -10.99
N SER A 737 4.07 29.19 -9.80
CA SER A 737 3.14 28.07 -9.63
C SER A 737 1.74 28.42 -10.12
N THR A 738 1.29 29.67 -10.07
CA THR A 738 -0.03 30.04 -10.60
C THR A 738 -0.12 29.85 -12.12
N VAL A 739 0.94 30.18 -12.86
CA VAL A 739 1.03 29.93 -14.30
C VAL A 739 1.17 28.43 -14.58
N SER A 740 2.11 27.78 -13.89
CA SER A 740 2.38 26.34 -14.03
C SER A 740 1.17 25.47 -13.72
N HIS A 741 0.46 25.74 -12.62
CA HIS A 741 -0.72 24.98 -12.18
C HIS A 741 -1.87 25.14 -13.16
N THR A 742 -2.11 26.35 -13.68
CA THR A 742 -3.16 26.57 -14.69
C THR A 742 -2.87 25.78 -15.97
N ALA A 743 -1.62 25.77 -16.44
CA ALA A 743 -1.21 24.96 -17.59
C ALA A 743 -1.31 23.45 -17.31
N SER A 744 -1.01 23.02 -16.07
CA SER A 744 -1.09 21.63 -15.62
C SER A 744 -2.51 21.04 -15.74
N TYR A 745 -3.56 21.86 -15.62
CA TYR A 745 -4.94 21.42 -15.82
C TYR A 745 -5.25 20.95 -17.25
N LEU A 746 -4.42 21.29 -18.25
CA LEU A 746 -4.53 20.76 -19.62
C LEU A 746 -4.47 19.22 -19.68
N ARG A 747 -3.96 18.56 -18.64
CA ARG A 747 -4.06 17.10 -18.47
C ARG A 747 -5.49 16.59 -18.53
N LEU A 748 -6.46 17.34 -17.98
CA LEU A 748 -7.88 17.00 -18.04
C LEU A 748 -8.34 16.78 -19.49
N TRP A 749 -7.90 17.67 -20.38
CA TRP A 749 -8.17 17.58 -21.80
C TRP A 749 -7.39 16.45 -22.47
N ALA A 750 -6.07 16.37 -22.25
CA ALA A 750 -5.20 15.42 -22.91
C ALA A 750 -5.63 13.97 -22.66
N LEU A 751 -5.89 13.60 -21.39
CA LEU A 751 -6.35 12.25 -21.04
C LEU A 751 -7.76 11.96 -21.57
N SER A 752 -8.67 12.93 -21.47
CA SER A 752 -10.04 12.78 -22.00
C SER A 752 -10.07 12.60 -23.52
N LEU A 753 -9.15 13.23 -24.25
CA LEU A 753 -9.01 13.03 -25.68
C LEU A 753 -8.38 11.67 -25.99
N ALA A 754 -7.29 11.31 -25.32
CA ALA A 754 -6.63 10.01 -25.48
C ALA A 754 -7.60 8.84 -25.23
N HIS A 755 -8.37 8.90 -24.14
CA HIS A 755 -9.35 7.87 -23.79
C HIS A 755 -10.42 7.67 -24.88
N SER A 756 -11.03 8.76 -25.36
CA SER A 756 -12.05 8.68 -26.43
C SER A 756 -11.45 8.16 -27.75
N GLN A 757 -10.21 8.55 -28.10
CA GLN A 757 -9.53 8.08 -29.31
C GLN A 757 -9.12 6.60 -29.22
N LEU A 758 -8.61 6.15 -28.08
CA LEU A 758 -8.26 4.74 -27.86
C LEU A 758 -9.51 3.85 -27.91
N SER A 759 -10.62 4.29 -27.29
CA SER A 759 -11.91 3.61 -27.37
C SER A 759 -12.39 3.50 -28.83
N GLU A 760 -12.28 4.58 -29.61
CA GLU A 760 -12.66 4.60 -31.02
C GLU A 760 -11.80 3.69 -31.91
N VAL A 761 -10.49 3.68 -31.69
CA VAL A 761 -9.55 2.78 -32.40
C VAL A 761 -9.86 1.32 -32.08
N LEU A 762 -10.09 1.00 -30.81
CA LEU A 762 -10.38 -0.36 -30.36
C LEU A 762 -11.71 -0.86 -30.92
N TRP A 763 -12.75 -0.01 -30.96
CA TRP A 763 -14.01 -0.31 -31.64
C TRP A 763 -13.83 -0.56 -33.14
N ASN A 764 -13.15 0.35 -33.83
CA ASN A 764 -12.99 0.32 -35.28
C ASN A 764 -12.07 -0.80 -35.78
N ARG A 765 -11.05 -1.20 -35.00
CA ARG A 765 -10.11 -2.26 -35.40
C ARG A 765 -10.61 -3.65 -35.05
N LEU A 766 -11.30 -3.81 -33.92
CA LEU A 766 -11.65 -5.13 -33.40
C LEU A 766 -13.12 -5.47 -33.68
N LEU A 767 -14.06 -4.67 -33.19
CA LEU A 767 -15.48 -4.99 -33.31
C LEU A 767 -15.99 -4.82 -34.75
N ARG A 768 -15.57 -3.77 -35.45
CA ARG A 768 -15.96 -3.55 -36.86
C ARG A 768 -15.45 -4.66 -37.78
N MET A 769 -14.28 -5.24 -37.52
CA MET A 769 -13.76 -6.37 -38.28
C MET A 769 -14.64 -7.61 -38.09
N GLY A 770 -15.12 -7.88 -36.87
CA GLY A 770 -16.06 -8.97 -36.59
C GLY A 770 -17.44 -8.76 -37.24
N LEU A 771 -17.92 -7.52 -37.33
CA LEU A 771 -19.20 -7.18 -37.98
C LEU A 771 -19.15 -7.26 -39.52
N GLY A 772 -17.98 -6.99 -40.11
CA GLY A 772 -17.75 -6.94 -41.56
C GLY A 772 -17.32 -8.24 -42.22
N ALA A 773 -17.38 -9.38 -41.53
CA ALA A 773 -17.09 -10.68 -42.14
C ALA A 773 -18.26 -11.16 -43.02
N ASP A 774 -18.02 -11.29 -44.33
CA ASP A 774 -19.00 -11.70 -45.36
C ASP A 774 -19.10 -13.22 -45.53
N HIS A 775 -19.10 -13.97 -44.41
CA HIS A 775 -19.26 -15.44 -44.41
C HIS A 775 -20.63 -15.85 -43.86
N GLU A 776 -21.06 -17.09 -44.13
CA GLU A 776 -22.34 -17.67 -43.72
C GLU A 776 -22.74 -17.35 -42.26
N GLU A 777 -24.04 -17.13 -42.02
CA GLU A 777 -24.59 -16.55 -40.78
C GLU A 777 -24.14 -17.26 -39.49
N TYR A 778 -23.96 -18.59 -39.53
CA TYR A 778 -23.48 -19.39 -38.39
C TYR A 778 -22.00 -19.14 -38.06
N TYR A 779 -21.14 -19.11 -39.08
CA TYR A 779 -19.71 -18.84 -38.91
C TYR A 779 -19.48 -17.39 -38.47
N LYS A 780 -20.27 -16.46 -39.01
CA LYS A 780 -20.25 -15.05 -38.61
C LYS A 780 -20.59 -14.86 -37.13
N SER A 781 -21.58 -15.59 -36.61
CA SER A 781 -21.98 -15.48 -35.20
C SER A 781 -20.90 -15.99 -34.25
N ALA A 782 -20.27 -17.12 -34.56
CA ALA A 782 -19.16 -17.67 -33.76
C ALA A 782 -17.93 -16.75 -33.80
N LEU A 783 -17.59 -16.22 -34.97
CA LEU A 783 -16.48 -15.30 -35.16
C LEU A 783 -16.73 -13.96 -34.45
N LEU A 784 -17.95 -13.42 -34.51
CA LEU A 784 -18.36 -12.23 -33.78
C LEU A 784 -18.19 -12.41 -32.26
N PHE A 785 -18.56 -13.57 -31.71
CA PHE A 785 -18.41 -13.86 -30.28
C PHE A 785 -16.93 -13.82 -29.85
N ILE A 786 -16.02 -14.41 -30.64
CA ILE A 786 -14.59 -14.39 -30.36
C ILE A 786 -14.04 -12.97 -30.40
N PHE A 787 -14.37 -12.19 -31.44
CA PHE A 787 -13.94 -10.80 -31.54
C PHE A 787 -14.55 -9.91 -30.44
N PHE A 788 -15.79 -10.17 -30.04
CA PHE A 788 -16.43 -9.50 -28.91
C PHE A 788 -15.76 -9.85 -27.58
N ALA A 789 -15.41 -11.12 -27.34
CA ALA A 789 -14.70 -11.54 -26.14
C ALA A 789 -13.32 -10.88 -26.05
N ALA A 790 -12.59 -10.83 -27.17
CA ALA A 790 -11.33 -10.09 -27.25
C ALA A 790 -11.53 -8.58 -26.98
N TRP A 791 -12.59 -8.00 -27.55
CA TRP A 791 -12.93 -6.59 -27.36
C TRP A 791 -13.26 -6.26 -25.90
N ALA A 792 -14.08 -7.07 -25.25
CA ALA A 792 -14.42 -6.93 -23.85
C ALA A 792 -13.17 -7.09 -22.96
N PHE A 793 -12.31 -8.08 -23.23
CA PHE A 793 -11.06 -8.27 -22.49
C PHE A 793 -10.13 -7.06 -22.56
N PHE A 794 -9.82 -6.56 -23.76
CA PHE A 794 -8.96 -5.38 -23.91
C PHE A 794 -9.60 -4.10 -23.37
N THR A 795 -10.93 -3.97 -23.46
CA THR A 795 -11.65 -2.83 -22.88
C THR A 795 -11.52 -2.82 -21.36
N ILE A 796 -11.70 -3.96 -20.69
CA ILE A 796 -11.59 -4.03 -19.22
C ILE A 796 -10.14 -3.80 -18.76
N VAL A 797 -9.16 -4.47 -19.38
CA VAL A 797 -7.77 -4.40 -18.93
C VAL A 797 -7.12 -3.05 -19.26
N ILE A 798 -7.24 -2.59 -20.51
CA ILE A 798 -6.54 -1.39 -20.96
C ILE A 798 -7.35 -0.14 -20.63
N LEU A 799 -8.62 -0.08 -21.08
CA LEU A 799 -9.41 1.15 -20.99
C LEU A 799 -9.98 1.37 -19.59
N VAL A 800 -10.45 0.34 -18.89
CA VAL A 800 -11.02 0.53 -17.54
C VAL A 800 -9.94 0.51 -16.47
N LEU A 801 -9.07 -0.50 -16.46
CA LEU A 801 -8.10 -0.68 -15.37
C LEU A 801 -6.86 0.22 -15.53
N MET A 802 -6.10 0.13 -16.62
CA MET A 802 -4.85 0.90 -16.77
C MET A 802 -5.09 2.40 -16.98
N GLU A 803 -5.96 2.77 -17.93
CA GLU A 803 -6.31 4.19 -18.17
C GLU A 803 -7.10 4.78 -16.99
N GLY A 804 -7.97 4.01 -16.35
CA GLY A 804 -8.67 4.43 -15.13
C GLY A 804 -7.70 4.72 -13.98
N LEU A 805 -6.69 3.85 -13.76
CA LEU A 805 -5.65 4.10 -12.76
C LEU A 805 -4.81 5.34 -13.10
N SER A 806 -4.47 5.54 -14.37
CA SER A 806 -3.75 6.73 -14.84
C SER A 806 -4.55 8.01 -14.55
N ALA A 807 -5.84 8.04 -14.93
CA ALA A 807 -6.73 9.17 -14.64
C ALA A 807 -6.90 9.41 -13.13
N PHE A 808 -6.95 8.34 -12.33
CA PHE A 808 -6.97 8.42 -10.86
C PHE A 808 -5.71 9.10 -10.30
N LEU A 809 -4.51 8.71 -10.74
CA LEU A 809 -3.26 9.33 -10.26
C LEU A 809 -3.11 10.78 -10.72
N HIS A 810 -3.53 11.10 -11.94
CA HIS A 810 -3.50 12.48 -12.43
C HIS A 810 -4.47 13.39 -11.69
N THR A 811 -5.67 12.92 -11.34
CA THR A 811 -6.62 13.68 -10.52
C THR A 811 -6.14 13.84 -9.09
N LEU A 812 -5.52 12.80 -8.52
CA LEU A 812 -4.87 12.87 -7.20
C LEU A 812 -3.79 13.95 -7.20
N ARG A 813 -2.94 13.99 -8.23
CA ARG A 813 -1.92 15.04 -8.36
C ARG A 813 -2.54 16.45 -8.39
N LEU A 814 -3.60 16.65 -9.18
CA LEU A 814 -4.34 17.93 -9.22
C LEU A 814 -4.85 18.39 -7.85
N HIS A 815 -5.13 17.46 -6.94
CA HIS A 815 -5.53 17.81 -5.58
C HIS A 815 -4.32 18.09 -4.68
N TRP A 816 -3.30 17.24 -4.70
CA TRP A 816 -2.13 17.39 -3.83
C TRP A 816 -1.28 18.62 -4.16
N VAL A 817 -1.00 18.89 -5.43
CA VAL A 817 -0.10 19.98 -5.82
C VAL A 817 -0.89 21.24 -6.18
N GLU A 818 -1.94 21.13 -6.99
CA GLU A 818 -2.63 22.32 -7.49
C GLU A 818 -3.67 22.89 -6.50
N PHE A 819 -4.29 22.06 -5.65
CA PHE A 819 -5.32 22.49 -4.68
C PHE A 819 -4.78 22.66 -3.25
N MET A 820 -4.10 21.65 -2.68
CA MET A 820 -3.67 21.67 -1.28
C MET A 820 -2.56 22.69 -1.01
N THR A 821 -1.58 22.86 -1.89
CA THR A 821 -0.47 23.82 -1.72
C THR A 821 -0.92 25.28 -1.51
N LYS A 822 -2.20 25.62 -1.74
CA LYS A 822 -2.73 26.98 -1.55
C LYS A 822 -3.21 27.29 -0.12
N PHE A 823 -3.57 26.29 0.67
CA PHE A 823 -4.14 26.51 2.00
C PHE A 823 -3.72 25.49 3.05
N TYR A 824 -3.07 24.39 2.63
CA TYR A 824 -2.74 23.25 3.46
C TYR A 824 -1.24 23.25 3.80
N GLU A 825 -0.89 23.44 5.07
CA GLU A 825 0.49 23.46 5.55
C GLU A 825 1.05 22.05 5.78
N GLY A 826 0.22 21.10 6.25
CA GLY A 826 0.55 19.67 6.29
C GLY A 826 1.67 19.24 7.25
N VAL A 827 1.93 20.02 8.31
CA VAL A 827 3.04 19.77 9.28
C VAL A 827 2.55 19.07 10.56
N GLY A 828 1.31 18.59 10.58
CA GLY A 828 0.74 17.92 11.75
C GLY A 828 1.25 16.49 11.95
N TYR A 829 0.97 15.93 13.13
CA TYR A 829 1.13 14.49 13.38
C TYR A 829 -0.24 13.86 13.70
N PRO A 830 -0.49 12.62 13.26
CA PRO A 830 -1.79 12.00 13.38
C PRO A 830 -2.04 11.54 14.81
N PHE A 831 -3.30 11.64 15.25
CA PHE A 831 -3.74 11.05 16.51
C PHE A 831 -3.74 9.52 16.40
N GLN A 832 -2.87 8.88 17.17
CA GLN A 832 -2.79 7.42 17.29
C GLN A 832 -3.28 7.01 18.68
N PRO A 833 -4.59 6.69 18.84
CA PRO A 833 -5.11 6.27 20.13
C PRO A 833 -4.56 4.90 20.52
N PHE A 834 -4.33 4.71 21.81
CA PHE A 834 -4.06 3.42 22.40
C PHE A 834 -5.34 2.56 22.38
N TYR A 835 -5.51 1.77 21.32
CA TYR A 835 -6.70 0.95 21.09
C TYR A 835 -6.31 -0.49 20.72
N PHE A 836 -6.77 -1.48 21.49
CA PHE A 836 -6.35 -2.88 21.29
C PHE A 836 -6.66 -3.42 19.90
N LYS A 837 -7.81 -3.07 19.33
CA LYS A 837 -8.16 -3.54 17.99
C LYS A 837 -7.20 -3.03 16.92
N SER A 838 -6.75 -1.76 17.04
CA SER A 838 -5.78 -1.21 16.08
C SER A 838 -4.42 -1.88 16.17
N ILE A 839 -4.03 -2.30 17.38
CA ILE A 839 -2.74 -2.97 17.63
C ILE A 839 -2.78 -4.40 17.09
N LEU A 840 -3.89 -5.10 17.31
CA LEU A 840 -4.15 -6.43 16.75
C LEU A 840 -4.14 -6.39 15.21
N ASP A 841 -4.89 -5.45 14.61
CA ASP A 841 -5.00 -5.31 13.16
C ASP A 841 -3.66 -4.93 12.49
N ALA A 842 -2.78 -4.18 13.17
CA ALA A 842 -1.50 -3.73 12.63
C ALA A 842 -0.46 -4.85 12.60
N GLU A 843 -0.36 -5.65 13.67
CA GLU A 843 0.58 -6.77 13.72
C GLU A 843 0.14 -7.92 12.81
N ASP A 844 -1.16 -8.17 12.65
CA ASP A 844 -1.70 -9.13 11.66
C ASP A 844 -1.51 -8.67 10.20
N ALA A 845 -0.94 -7.49 9.96
CA ALA A 845 -0.57 -7.00 8.62
C ALA A 845 0.96 -7.04 8.39
N GLU A 846 1.75 -7.21 9.45
CA GLU A 846 3.20 -7.40 9.39
C GLU A 846 3.61 -8.88 9.30
N GLU A 847 2.74 -9.79 9.75
CA GLU A 847 2.82 -11.25 9.59
C GLU A 847 2.25 -11.72 8.25
#